data_AF-A0AAD7NY39-F1
#
_entry.id   AF-A0AAD7NY39-F1
#
_cell.length_a   1.000
_cell.length_b   1.000
_cell.length_c   1.000
_cell.angle_alpha   90.00
_cell.angle_beta   90.00
_cell.angle_gamma   90.00
#
_symmetry.space_group_name_H-M   'P 1'
#
loop_
_entity.id
_entity.type
_entity.pdbx_description
1 polymer ?
#
loop_
_entity_poly.entity_id
_entity_poly.type
_entity_poly.pdbx_seq_one_letter_code
_entity_poly.pdbx_strand_id
1 'polypeptide(L)'
;MVPTESAYSDNLWGTPLSFLPADTPLSRPGNSKRRRDSTENDENAPPTPSTNTGSKRAKLGDRPASSSTRRKPRSDAEKIQAVLASIREQGWTLGEFLYKTFDHRGRDSSRSQPHAQVVKAFLGGQGRYIPSDILTCWMTSPDGVLHAHSPHLADMYSSDKPYTEIGPVRAALTSFALQTVGDLLARGAEVAVRASSGLHVLDRHLCPAIYLLERIATRKPRIRDGVAAAPRKHRPATGVITHALADLLFCRSDNANLLPLVRGILYFGCSVPVDIMAYNSRIGTMPAYSTVRRHMEGLSSESGEATLTHASDPTKAGWLLFDNVQNLARVRDYRIGRENHMNVGMSCLWVEMWESVNLHVFDLSDKRQRISWNERASLSVDRLFSFLDQEDANTTGYLEWLEVLVRCVRPLKYLAAEVKARYRGTAKLVIPVAKSKVHVLAPNGKKQTIPAELKEGLLDFLGQAGQTSRNYIARKLIIGGDGLSYAMVLQLQAYLQFHDDAFKSFEFLEPQLQVWHTKWTDVIRIFQTHWGRTSGKSTNPASLGHSAGKIGHAAPSNMKKVDFYPGSQLLYLVLDARMLDCWSILLGTDDIFTHFESLEKQQKLPDLEDLVQMAKKLHRTYSTARARDHAIHDLGTTTDWARTVPRGSPWVPVEVENSSLDPSTKKKRKPSKKPAAKGKKEKPPPPRCKGDFVLAQAIDFIRDGMNSRKIATAVAEGDVGRVYECLKYMLFTFAGSTHTNYKGYLLETIMNLELESSPDLRITLLVCLLVNLEGGAGQFEEGDYVVEFFNRLLEDISHHKNAQFDDNFIRNIVSRNLRHIAELKRAWRTSTGMAAKSHVHSDPHTKPEMQILLKLYRTEQLHSRRLGRQIDDRDTDNFAKGVKNLREGGLQKYIDKSLRTRQRSRTTTVPTTTRIPGDSSDDDAEDEHPSDESDDDSEPEPGEFYATRGSMAVVDGELIMDERDMMEGPVEEIFGDPDSEDDDADSDAEATSQ
;
A
#
# COMPACT_ATOMS: atom_id res chain seq x y z
N MET A 1 -16.94 20.70 -52.11
CA MET A 1 -16.22 21.93 -52.53
C MET A 1 -15.43 22.42 -51.34
N VAL A 2 -14.12 22.22 -51.40
CA VAL A 2 -13.10 22.50 -50.39
C VAL A 2 -12.13 23.49 -51.03
N PRO A 3 -11.68 24.56 -50.36
CA PRO A 3 -10.50 25.29 -50.79
C PRO A 3 -9.26 24.76 -50.08
N THR A 4 -8.24 24.53 -50.91
CA THR A 4 -6.95 23.92 -50.69
C THR A 4 -5.98 24.75 -49.84
N GLU A 5 -5.32 24.08 -48.90
CA GLU A 5 -4.12 24.52 -48.18
C GLU A 5 -2.93 24.63 -49.16
N SER A 6 -2.15 25.71 -49.04
CA SER A 6 -0.85 25.86 -49.72
C SER A 6 0.30 25.69 -48.73
N ALA A 7 1.23 24.82 -49.11
CA ALA A 7 2.44 24.42 -48.42
C ALA A 7 3.30 25.57 -47.86
N TYR A 8 3.71 25.43 -46.60
CA TYR A 8 4.94 26.01 -46.07
C TYR A 8 5.90 24.87 -45.70
N SER A 9 7.12 24.99 -46.19
CA SER A 9 8.17 23.98 -46.21
C SER A 9 8.75 23.67 -44.83
N ASP A 10 8.63 22.40 -44.44
CA ASP A 10 9.58 21.72 -43.55
C ASP A 10 10.97 21.67 -44.20
N ASN A 11 11.99 22.08 -43.45
CA ASN A 11 13.32 21.45 -43.36
C ASN A 11 14.34 22.43 -42.76
N LEU A 12 14.68 22.26 -41.47
CA LEU A 12 16.06 22.33 -40.97
C LEU A 12 16.09 21.92 -39.49
N TRP A 13 17.05 21.03 -39.18
CA TRP A 13 17.42 20.47 -37.86
C TRP A 13 16.77 19.15 -37.46
N GLY A 14 17.29 18.07 -38.05
CA GLY A 14 17.12 16.71 -37.57
C GLY A 14 18.33 16.20 -36.76
N THR A 15 18.01 15.34 -35.79
CA THR A 15 18.81 14.37 -35.01
C THR A 15 19.53 14.79 -33.70
N PRO A 16 19.54 13.89 -32.68
CA PRO A 16 19.53 14.20 -31.25
C PRO A 16 20.92 14.11 -30.60
N LEU A 17 21.16 14.92 -29.55
CA LEU A 17 22.40 14.88 -28.76
C LEU A 17 22.26 13.93 -27.57
N SER A 18 23.03 12.84 -27.60
CA SER A 18 23.30 11.91 -26.51
C SER A 18 24.30 12.48 -25.50
N PHE A 19 24.10 12.21 -24.21
CA PHE A 19 24.97 12.60 -23.10
C PHE A 19 26.09 11.57 -22.80
N LEU A 20 27.18 12.08 -22.18
CA LEU A 20 28.34 11.45 -21.48
C LEU A 20 29.70 11.41 -22.24
N PRO A 21 30.84 11.35 -21.52
CA PRO A 21 31.47 12.40 -20.71
C PRO A 21 32.86 12.82 -21.27
N ALA A 22 33.39 13.94 -20.77
CA ALA A 22 34.68 14.47 -21.20
C ALA A 22 35.86 13.76 -20.51
N ASP A 23 36.81 13.23 -21.28
CA ASP A 23 38.21 13.12 -20.86
C ASP A 23 39.20 13.01 -22.05
N THR A 24 40.17 13.95 -22.05
CA THR A 24 41.56 13.88 -22.57
C THR A 24 41.87 13.83 -24.11
N PRO A 25 43.10 14.16 -24.57
CA PRO A 25 43.36 15.29 -25.47
C PRO A 25 43.75 14.90 -26.92
N LEU A 26 43.28 15.68 -27.90
CA LEU A 26 43.60 15.46 -29.31
C LEU A 26 44.94 16.11 -29.71
N SER A 27 45.99 15.28 -29.75
CA SER A 27 47.12 15.46 -30.68
C SER A 27 46.68 15.04 -32.09
N ARG A 28 46.97 15.86 -33.11
CA ARG A 28 46.75 15.51 -34.53
C ARG A 28 47.99 14.87 -35.14
N PRO A 29 47.92 13.64 -35.71
CA PRO A 29 48.88 13.17 -36.69
C PRO A 29 48.44 13.52 -38.12
N GLY A 30 49.43 13.72 -39.00
CA GLY A 30 49.25 14.24 -40.35
C GLY A 30 49.19 13.21 -41.49
N ASN A 31 49.05 13.77 -42.69
CA ASN A 31 49.37 13.28 -44.03
C ASN A 31 48.84 11.90 -44.50
N SER A 32 48.08 11.90 -45.60
CA SER A 32 48.67 11.78 -46.95
C SER A 32 47.59 11.77 -48.06
N LYS A 33 47.90 12.42 -49.18
CA LYS A 33 47.13 12.35 -50.44
C LYS A 33 47.84 11.39 -51.41
N ARG A 34 47.09 10.49 -52.06
CA ARG A 34 47.50 9.86 -53.33
C ARG A 34 46.28 9.50 -54.22
N ARG A 35 46.23 10.15 -55.39
CA ARG A 35 45.83 9.74 -56.76
C ARG A 35 44.59 8.86 -57.03
N ARG A 36 43.74 9.32 -57.97
CA ARG A 36 43.35 8.75 -59.31
C ARG A 36 42.23 9.63 -59.91
N ASP A 37 42.39 10.28 -61.07
CA ASP A 37 42.19 9.85 -62.47
C ASP A 37 40.78 9.35 -62.83
N SER A 38 40.13 10.03 -63.79
CA SER A 38 38.96 9.56 -64.54
C SER A 38 38.97 10.10 -65.97
N THR A 39 39.05 9.19 -66.94
CA THR A 39 38.87 9.38 -68.38
C THR A 39 37.51 8.81 -68.82
N GLU A 40 36.88 9.46 -69.82
CA GLU A 40 36.20 8.95 -71.05
C GLU A 40 35.50 7.57 -71.01
N ASN A 41 34.45 7.23 -71.76
CA ASN A 41 33.60 7.78 -72.84
C ASN A 41 32.43 6.75 -72.93
N ASP A 42 31.27 7.11 -73.48
CA ASP A 42 30.33 6.12 -74.01
C ASP A 42 30.04 6.45 -75.47
N GLU A 43 30.40 5.53 -76.36
CA GLU A 43 30.29 5.59 -77.81
C GLU A 43 29.03 4.85 -78.24
N ASN A 44 28.13 5.52 -78.98
CA ASN A 44 27.33 4.92 -80.06
C ASN A 44 26.68 6.02 -80.92
N ALA A 45 27.22 6.21 -82.12
CA ALA A 45 26.73 7.06 -83.22
C ALA A 45 25.68 6.29 -84.08
N PRO A 46 25.02 6.81 -85.17
CA PRO A 46 25.42 7.90 -86.10
C PRO A 46 24.21 8.74 -86.71
N PRO A 47 24.27 9.40 -87.89
CA PRO A 47 24.85 10.74 -88.12
C PRO A 47 23.96 11.77 -88.91
N THR A 48 24.23 13.07 -88.69
CA THR A 48 24.20 14.28 -89.61
C THR A 48 22.92 14.65 -90.43
N PRO A 49 22.74 15.89 -90.99
CA PRO A 49 23.68 17.01 -91.19
C PRO A 49 23.18 18.47 -90.92
N SER A 50 24.18 19.36 -90.79
CA SER A 50 24.33 20.73 -91.34
C SER A 50 23.24 21.81 -91.20
N THR A 51 23.64 22.95 -90.61
CA THR A 51 23.69 24.31 -91.22
C THR A 51 24.44 25.19 -90.22
N ASN A 52 25.72 25.55 -90.39
CA ASN A 52 26.27 26.58 -91.27
C ASN A 52 25.42 27.85 -91.42
N THR A 53 25.71 28.87 -90.59
CA THR A 53 25.82 30.27 -91.04
C THR A 53 26.82 30.99 -90.14
N GLY A 54 28.00 31.28 -90.68
CA GLY A 54 28.94 32.22 -90.07
C GLY A 54 28.60 33.66 -90.41
N SER A 55 29.11 34.61 -89.61
CA SER A 55 29.55 35.89 -90.15
C SER A 55 30.57 36.58 -89.24
N LYS A 56 31.81 36.58 -89.74
CA LYS A 56 32.75 37.71 -89.83
C LYS A 56 33.19 38.47 -88.56
N ARG A 57 34.35 38.02 -88.08
CA ARG A 57 35.60 38.76 -87.84
C ARG A 57 35.63 40.23 -88.32
N ALA A 58 36.00 41.14 -87.42
CA ALA A 58 36.78 42.34 -87.71
C ALA A 58 37.99 42.40 -86.75
N LYS A 59 39.18 42.65 -87.33
CA LYS A 59 40.48 42.76 -86.65
C LYS A 59 40.72 44.20 -86.18
N LEU A 60 41.36 44.35 -85.02
CA LEU A 60 42.36 45.37 -84.64
C LEU A 60 42.75 45.00 -83.19
N GLY A 61 43.97 44.94 -82.70
CA GLY A 61 45.33 45.27 -83.12
C GLY A 61 46.15 45.23 -81.82
N ASP A 62 47.37 44.71 -81.89
CA ASP A 62 48.46 44.79 -80.89
C ASP A 62 48.23 44.31 -79.43
N ARG A 63 48.95 43.22 -79.10
CA ARG A 63 49.48 43.02 -77.73
C ARG A 63 50.82 43.75 -77.62
N PRO A 64 51.18 44.17 -76.41
CA PRO A 64 52.46 43.74 -75.89
C PRO A 64 52.32 43.05 -74.53
N ALA A 65 53.19 42.07 -74.32
CA ALA A 65 53.36 41.35 -73.08
C ALA A 65 53.75 42.30 -71.94
N SER A 66 53.18 42.11 -70.74
CA SER A 66 53.79 42.63 -69.52
C SER A 66 53.85 41.55 -68.44
N SER A 67 55.05 41.44 -67.88
CA SER A 67 55.51 40.51 -66.87
C SER A 67 54.78 40.67 -65.55
N SER A 68 54.30 39.55 -64.98
CA SER A 68 53.78 39.50 -63.61
C SER A 68 54.95 39.58 -62.60
N THR A 69 55.04 40.67 -61.84
CA THR A 69 55.82 40.75 -60.60
C THR A 69 54.92 40.36 -59.43
N ARG A 70 55.19 39.20 -58.79
CA ARG A 70 54.52 38.77 -57.55
C ARG A 70 54.89 39.73 -56.42
N ARG A 71 53.92 40.52 -55.93
CA ARG A 71 54.06 41.38 -54.73
C ARG A 71 54.33 40.54 -53.48
N LYS A 72 55.21 41.02 -52.58
CA LYS A 72 55.45 40.42 -51.25
C LYS A 72 54.10 40.29 -50.49
N PRO A 73 53.86 39.18 -49.77
CA PRO A 73 52.63 39.03 -48.98
C PRO A 73 52.62 40.08 -47.86
N ARG A 74 51.58 40.91 -47.85
CA ARG A 74 51.33 41.93 -46.82
C ARG A 74 51.19 41.28 -45.44
N SER A 75 51.62 41.96 -44.39
CA SER A 75 51.27 41.59 -43.01
C SER A 75 49.77 41.79 -42.76
N ASP A 76 49.19 41.16 -41.74
CA ASP A 76 47.75 41.31 -41.48
C ASP A 76 47.36 42.75 -41.10
N ALA A 77 48.26 43.49 -40.42
CA ALA A 77 48.09 44.92 -40.17
C ALA A 77 48.09 45.75 -41.47
N GLU A 78 49.02 45.47 -42.39
CA GLU A 78 49.09 46.12 -43.71
C GLU A 78 47.87 45.76 -44.59
N LYS A 79 47.34 44.54 -44.48
CA LYS A 79 46.10 44.13 -45.17
C LYS A 79 44.90 44.89 -44.62
N ILE A 80 44.75 44.97 -43.29
CA ILE A 80 43.65 45.71 -42.65
C ILE A 80 43.73 47.19 -43.04
N GLN A 81 44.90 47.80 -42.97
CA GLN A 81 45.09 49.20 -43.34
C GLN A 81 44.76 49.46 -44.81
N ALA A 82 45.18 48.58 -45.72
CA ALA A 82 44.83 48.69 -47.13
C ALA A 82 43.32 48.53 -47.38
N VAL A 83 42.66 47.60 -46.69
CA VAL A 83 41.21 47.40 -46.80
C VAL A 83 40.43 48.60 -46.23
N LEU A 84 40.83 49.12 -45.07
CA LEU A 84 40.22 50.32 -44.48
C LEU A 84 40.43 51.57 -45.35
N ALA A 85 41.60 51.70 -45.99
CA ALA A 85 41.87 52.75 -46.96
C ALA A 85 40.95 52.63 -48.18
N SER A 86 40.79 51.42 -48.75
CA SER A 86 39.87 51.19 -49.86
C SER A 86 38.40 51.43 -49.50
N ILE A 87 37.96 51.08 -48.29
CA ILE A 87 36.60 51.40 -47.82
C ILE A 87 36.40 52.92 -47.78
N ARG A 88 37.39 53.65 -47.25
CA ARG A 88 37.35 55.12 -47.15
C ARG A 88 37.40 55.81 -48.52
N GLU A 89 38.18 55.29 -49.47
CA GLU A 89 38.23 55.79 -50.86
C GLU A 89 36.87 55.70 -51.57
N GLN A 90 36.05 54.71 -51.22
CA GLN A 90 34.68 54.55 -51.72
C GLN A 90 33.66 55.41 -50.97
N GLY A 91 34.10 56.27 -50.04
CA GLY A 91 33.23 57.15 -49.26
C GLY A 91 32.40 56.44 -48.20
N TRP A 92 32.76 55.21 -47.82
CA TRP A 92 32.05 54.45 -46.77
C TRP A 92 32.84 54.43 -45.46
N THR A 93 32.12 54.36 -44.36
CA THR A 93 32.64 53.92 -43.07
C THR A 93 32.71 52.39 -43.01
N LEU A 94 33.46 51.85 -42.04
CA LEU A 94 33.49 50.41 -41.80
C LEU A 94 32.08 49.85 -41.53
N GLY A 95 31.25 50.58 -40.77
CA GLY A 95 29.87 50.19 -40.48
C GLY A 95 28.98 50.17 -41.72
N GLU A 96 29.06 51.18 -42.58
CA GLU A 96 28.30 51.24 -43.84
C GLU A 96 28.73 50.14 -44.81
N PHE A 97 30.04 49.88 -44.92
CA PHE A 97 30.55 48.78 -45.73
C PHE A 97 30.00 47.43 -45.25
N LEU A 98 30.06 47.16 -43.94
CA LEU A 98 29.52 45.92 -43.37
C LEU A 98 27.99 45.82 -43.56
N TYR A 99 27.26 46.90 -43.29
CA TYR A 99 25.81 46.95 -43.51
C TYR A 99 25.46 46.64 -44.96
N LYS A 100 26.03 47.36 -45.94
CA LYS A 100 25.78 47.14 -47.37
C LYS A 100 26.25 45.77 -47.87
N THR A 101 27.26 45.17 -47.22
CA THR A 101 27.72 43.82 -47.54
C THR A 101 26.69 42.75 -47.16
N PHE A 102 25.99 42.90 -46.02
CA PHE A 102 25.05 41.91 -45.48
C PHE A 102 23.57 42.26 -45.70
N ASP A 103 23.25 43.49 -46.06
CA ASP A 103 21.88 43.93 -46.32
C ASP A 103 21.26 43.14 -47.48
N HIS A 104 20.00 42.80 -47.29
CA HIS A 104 19.14 42.09 -48.24
C HIS A 104 17.73 42.70 -48.30
N ARG A 105 17.46 43.76 -47.52
CA ARG A 105 16.15 44.40 -47.38
C ARG A 105 16.06 45.56 -48.38
N GLY A 106 15.89 45.21 -49.65
CA GLY A 106 15.69 46.17 -50.72
C GLY A 106 15.74 45.48 -52.09
N ARG A 107 14.57 45.29 -52.69
CA ARG A 107 14.44 44.84 -54.09
C ARG A 107 15.04 45.93 -54.99
N ASP A 108 16.04 45.55 -55.79
CA ASP A 108 16.40 46.04 -57.15
C ASP A 108 17.89 45.88 -57.52
N SER A 109 18.71 45.29 -56.65
CA SER A 109 20.04 44.81 -57.05
C SER A 109 20.30 43.41 -56.50
N SER A 110 20.20 42.41 -57.37
CA SER A 110 20.70 41.07 -57.07
C SER A 110 22.19 41.16 -56.77
N ARG A 111 22.63 40.66 -55.61
CA ARG A 111 24.06 40.53 -55.28
C ARG A 111 24.79 39.89 -56.47
N SER A 112 25.96 40.41 -56.82
CA SER A 112 26.78 39.76 -57.85
C SER A 112 27.12 38.33 -57.42
N GLN A 113 27.28 37.40 -58.36
CA GLN A 113 27.59 36.00 -58.05
C GLN A 113 28.81 35.86 -57.11
N PRO A 114 29.91 36.63 -57.27
CA PRO A 114 31.03 36.61 -56.33
C PRO A 114 30.65 37.12 -54.93
N HIS A 115 29.87 38.20 -54.84
CA HIS A 115 29.39 38.75 -53.56
C HIS A 115 28.51 37.74 -52.82
N ALA A 116 27.56 37.11 -53.52
CA ALA A 116 26.70 36.08 -52.94
C ALA A 116 27.48 34.85 -52.47
N GLN A 117 28.49 34.40 -53.23
CA GLN A 117 29.36 33.28 -52.85
C GLN A 117 30.15 33.59 -51.57
N VAL A 118 30.74 34.78 -51.47
CA VAL A 118 31.51 35.19 -50.29
C VAL A 118 30.62 35.31 -49.05
N VAL A 119 29.45 35.96 -49.18
CA VAL A 119 28.52 36.11 -48.05
C VAL A 119 27.92 34.76 -47.63
N LYS A 120 27.58 33.88 -48.58
CA LYS A 120 27.10 32.52 -48.29
C LYS A 120 28.16 31.68 -47.58
N ALA A 121 29.41 31.72 -48.05
CA ALA A 121 30.50 30.98 -47.42
C ALA A 121 30.77 31.48 -45.99
N PHE A 122 30.70 32.79 -45.76
CA PHE A 122 30.90 33.39 -44.43
C PHE A 122 29.73 33.08 -43.47
N LEU A 123 28.48 33.37 -43.86
CA LEU A 123 27.30 33.11 -43.01
C LEU A 123 27.05 31.60 -42.81
N GLY A 124 27.49 30.76 -43.76
CA GLY A 124 27.45 29.30 -43.65
C GLY A 124 28.60 28.69 -42.85
N GLY A 125 29.52 29.49 -42.29
CA GLY A 125 30.61 29.01 -41.43
C GLY A 125 31.71 28.24 -42.18
N GLN A 126 31.85 28.41 -43.49
CA GLN A 126 32.83 27.69 -44.32
C GLN A 126 34.21 28.37 -44.39
N GLY A 127 34.38 29.48 -43.67
CA GLY A 127 35.62 30.27 -43.62
C GLY A 127 36.58 29.84 -42.51
N ARG A 128 37.81 30.38 -42.54
CA ARG A 128 38.83 30.19 -41.48
C ARG A 128 38.40 30.81 -40.15
N TYR A 129 37.69 31.94 -40.20
CA TYR A 129 37.04 32.58 -39.06
C TYR A 129 35.55 32.63 -39.36
N ILE A 130 34.75 32.20 -38.40
CA ILE A 130 33.29 32.10 -38.52
C ILE A 130 32.61 33.28 -37.81
N PRO A 131 31.31 33.55 -38.06
CA PRO A 131 30.62 34.68 -37.45
C PRO A 131 30.74 34.74 -35.92
N SER A 132 30.73 33.59 -35.24
CA SER A 132 30.90 33.53 -33.78
C SER A 132 32.26 34.04 -33.31
N ASP A 133 33.35 33.78 -34.05
CA ASP A 133 34.68 34.28 -33.70
C ASP A 133 34.70 35.81 -33.73
N ILE A 134 34.01 36.42 -34.70
CA ILE A 134 33.89 37.87 -34.81
C ILE A 134 33.05 38.44 -33.66
N LEU A 135 31.94 37.79 -33.31
CA LEU A 135 31.13 38.18 -32.16
C LEU A 135 31.94 38.10 -30.85
N THR A 136 32.77 37.07 -30.68
CA THR A 136 33.69 36.97 -29.55
C THR A 136 34.65 38.14 -29.53
N CYS A 137 35.28 38.48 -30.66
CA CYS A 137 36.15 39.65 -30.75
C CYS A 137 35.41 40.96 -30.41
N TRP A 138 34.18 41.15 -30.85
CA TRP A 138 33.38 42.33 -30.49
C TRP A 138 33.06 42.39 -28.99
N MET A 139 32.78 41.24 -28.38
CA MET A 139 32.48 41.15 -26.95
C MET A 139 33.71 41.32 -26.05
N THR A 140 34.89 40.87 -26.48
CA THR A 140 36.12 40.90 -25.66
C THR A 140 37.06 42.06 -26.00
N SER A 141 36.87 42.74 -27.13
CA SER A 141 37.79 43.81 -27.56
C SER A 141 37.81 44.98 -26.57
N PRO A 142 39.00 45.46 -26.14
CA PRO A 142 39.13 46.66 -25.31
C PRO A 142 38.41 47.89 -25.89
N ASP A 143 38.32 47.99 -27.23
CA ASP A 143 37.73 49.13 -27.94
C ASP A 143 36.20 49.22 -27.78
N GLY A 144 35.56 48.16 -27.28
CA GLY A 144 34.12 48.11 -27.02
C GLY A 144 33.73 48.26 -25.54
N VAL A 145 34.69 48.51 -24.64
CA VAL A 145 34.46 48.60 -23.20
C VAL A 145 33.67 49.88 -22.86
N LEU A 146 32.61 49.74 -22.07
CA LEU A 146 31.86 50.86 -21.51
C LEU A 146 32.50 51.32 -20.21
N HIS A 147 32.71 52.63 -20.05
CA HIS A 147 33.18 53.22 -18.80
C HIS A 147 32.09 53.19 -17.72
N ALA A 148 32.48 53.16 -16.44
CA ALA A 148 31.55 53.04 -15.30
C ALA A 148 30.47 54.14 -15.22
N HIS A 149 30.72 55.31 -15.79
CA HIS A 149 29.78 56.44 -15.85
C HIS A 149 29.04 56.57 -17.19
N SER A 150 29.16 55.59 -18.09
CA SER A 150 28.46 55.61 -19.36
C SER A 150 26.96 55.37 -19.14
N PRO A 151 26.06 56.19 -19.72
CA PRO A 151 24.61 55.95 -19.63
C PRO A 151 24.20 54.62 -20.31
N HIS A 152 25.01 54.15 -21.26
CA HIS A 152 24.77 52.87 -21.95
C HIS A 152 25.19 51.64 -21.15
N LEU A 153 25.81 51.81 -19.98
CA LEU A 153 26.06 50.67 -19.10
C LEU A 153 24.74 50.08 -18.58
N ALA A 154 23.74 50.93 -18.33
CA ALA A 154 22.39 50.51 -17.98
C ALA A 154 21.63 49.85 -19.15
N ASP A 155 22.09 50.07 -20.39
CA ASP A 155 21.52 49.44 -21.59
C ASP A 155 22.04 47.99 -21.79
N MET A 156 23.01 47.52 -20.99
CA MET A 156 23.48 46.11 -21.04
C MET A 156 22.41 45.18 -20.48
N TYR A 157 22.07 44.12 -21.22
CA TYR A 157 20.97 43.20 -20.89
C TYR A 157 19.62 43.93 -20.69
N SER A 158 19.35 44.98 -21.48
CA SER A 158 18.07 45.67 -21.46
C SER A 158 16.96 44.82 -22.09
N SER A 159 15.88 44.60 -21.33
CA SER A 159 14.64 44.00 -21.85
C SER A 159 13.72 45.00 -22.53
N ASP A 160 13.81 46.28 -22.15
CA ASP A 160 12.78 47.27 -22.47
C ASP A 160 13.15 48.11 -23.70
N LYS A 161 14.44 48.39 -23.90
CA LYS A 161 14.93 49.17 -25.04
C LYS A 161 15.29 48.24 -26.20
N PRO A 162 14.70 48.38 -27.40
CA PRO A 162 15.02 47.53 -28.53
C PRO A 162 16.52 47.52 -28.82
N TYR A 163 17.12 46.33 -28.96
CA TYR A 163 18.57 46.22 -29.17
C TYR A 163 19.08 46.96 -30.41
N THR A 164 18.19 47.23 -31.37
CA THR A 164 18.46 47.99 -32.60
C THR A 164 18.68 49.49 -32.36
N GLU A 165 18.26 50.02 -31.21
CA GLU A 165 18.40 51.42 -30.81
C GLU A 165 19.60 51.65 -29.86
N ILE A 166 20.33 50.58 -29.53
CA ILE A 166 21.49 50.64 -28.64
C ILE A 166 22.76 50.75 -29.50
N GLY A 167 23.46 51.88 -29.39
CA GLY A 167 24.66 52.14 -30.19
C GLY A 167 25.86 51.26 -29.81
N PRO A 168 26.28 51.21 -28.52
CA PRO A 168 27.46 50.44 -28.15
C PRO A 168 27.28 48.94 -28.33
N VAL A 169 28.21 48.31 -29.05
CA VAL A 169 28.11 46.91 -29.52
C VAL A 169 27.92 45.90 -28.37
N ARG A 170 28.58 46.07 -27.22
CA ARG A 170 28.44 45.15 -26.08
C ARG A 170 27.05 45.23 -25.44
N ALA A 171 26.50 46.44 -25.29
CA ALA A 171 25.15 46.63 -24.78
C ALA A 171 24.11 46.13 -25.79
N ALA A 172 24.29 46.43 -27.08
CA ALA A 172 23.41 45.97 -28.15
C ALA A 172 23.37 44.44 -28.27
N LEU A 173 24.52 43.76 -28.24
CA LEU A 173 24.60 42.30 -28.37
C LEU A 173 24.04 41.55 -27.15
N THR A 174 24.28 42.06 -25.94
CA THR A 174 23.74 41.46 -24.71
C THR A 174 22.22 41.61 -24.63
N SER A 175 21.70 42.78 -25.00
CA SER A 175 20.26 43.04 -25.09
C SER A 175 19.60 42.26 -26.24
N PHE A 176 20.27 42.11 -27.39
CA PHE A 176 19.82 41.23 -28.48
C PHE A 176 19.64 39.79 -28.00
N ALA A 177 20.64 39.25 -27.28
CA ALA A 177 20.58 37.90 -26.75
C ALA A 177 19.44 37.74 -25.74
N LEU A 178 19.29 38.67 -24.79
CA LEU A 178 18.22 38.64 -23.80
C LEU A 178 16.84 38.69 -24.44
N GLN A 179 16.60 39.64 -25.35
CA GLN A 179 15.31 39.82 -26.03
C GLN A 179 14.96 38.61 -26.91
N THR A 180 15.93 38.09 -27.67
CA THR A 180 15.72 36.91 -28.53
C THR A 180 15.39 35.66 -27.72
N VAL A 181 16.08 35.44 -26.59
CA VAL A 181 15.77 34.32 -25.68
C VAL A 181 14.42 34.54 -25.01
N GLY A 182 14.11 35.76 -24.58
CA GLY A 182 12.80 36.12 -24.02
C GLY A 182 11.64 35.79 -24.95
N ASP A 183 11.75 36.18 -26.23
CA ASP A 183 10.75 35.85 -27.26
C ASP A 183 10.62 34.34 -27.49
N LEU A 184 11.74 33.61 -27.48
CA LEU A 184 11.73 32.16 -27.62
C LEU A 184 11.03 31.48 -26.43
N LEU A 185 11.31 31.93 -25.21
CA LEU A 185 10.66 31.43 -24.00
C LEU A 185 9.15 31.70 -24.01
N ALA A 186 8.74 32.91 -24.39
CA ALA A 186 7.32 33.27 -24.49
C ALA A 186 6.59 32.40 -25.51
N ARG A 187 7.16 32.21 -26.72
CA ARG A 187 6.59 31.31 -27.73
C ARG A 187 6.55 29.86 -27.26
N GLY A 188 7.59 29.39 -26.58
CA GLY A 188 7.64 28.05 -26.03
C GLY A 188 6.51 27.81 -25.02
N ALA A 189 6.26 28.78 -24.13
CA ALA A 189 5.17 28.74 -23.17
C ALA A 189 3.79 28.73 -23.86
N GLU A 190 3.57 29.55 -24.90
CA GLU A 190 2.33 29.57 -25.68
C GLU A 190 2.02 28.22 -26.35
N VAL A 191 3.05 27.47 -26.77
CA VAL A 191 2.87 26.13 -27.32
C VAL A 191 2.57 25.12 -26.21
N ALA A 192 3.21 25.27 -25.04
CA ALA A 192 3.07 24.37 -23.90
C ALA A 192 1.67 24.39 -23.27
N VAL A 193 0.97 25.53 -23.30
CA VAL A 193 -0.36 25.66 -22.69
C VAL A 193 -1.53 25.27 -23.60
N ARG A 194 -1.28 24.86 -24.86
CA ARG A 194 -2.37 24.46 -25.77
C ARG A 194 -2.92 23.10 -25.37
N ALA A 195 -4.24 22.94 -25.46
CA ALA A 195 -4.92 21.68 -25.18
C ALA A 195 -4.38 20.50 -26.01
N SER A 196 -3.93 20.75 -27.24
CA SER A 196 -3.38 19.74 -28.15
C SER A 196 -1.99 19.23 -27.76
N SER A 197 -1.27 19.92 -26.89
CA SER A 197 0.17 19.70 -26.74
C SER A 197 0.52 18.65 -25.68
N GLY A 198 -0.41 18.28 -24.79
CA GLY A 198 -0.23 17.22 -23.78
C GLY A 198 0.97 17.47 -22.83
N LEU A 199 1.34 16.47 -22.02
CA LEU A 199 2.46 16.56 -21.06
C LEU A 199 3.85 16.48 -21.73
N HIS A 200 3.92 16.24 -23.04
CA HIS A 200 5.15 15.97 -23.79
C HIS A 200 5.91 17.23 -24.28
N VAL A 201 5.39 18.43 -23.99
CA VAL A 201 5.94 19.71 -24.50
C VAL A 201 7.19 20.17 -23.78
N LEU A 202 7.47 19.60 -22.61
CA LEU A 202 8.62 19.97 -21.79
C LEU A 202 9.95 19.82 -22.57
N ASP A 203 10.04 18.88 -23.51
CA ASP A 203 11.34 18.46 -24.06
C ASP A 203 11.82 19.25 -25.29
N ARG A 204 10.91 19.80 -26.12
CA ARG A 204 11.30 20.52 -27.37
C ARG A 204 11.12 22.03 -27.32
N HIS A 205 10.04 22.53 -26.72
CA HIS A 205 9.70 23.95 -26.78
C HIS A 205 10.11 24.72 -25.52
N LEU A 206 10.34 24.02 -24.40
CA LEU A 206 10.77 24.60 -23.12
C LEU A 206 12.24 24.31 -22.77
N CYS A 207 13.01 23.68 -23.66
CA CYS A 207 14.43 23.38 -23.44
C CYS A 207 15.25 24.62 -23.00
N PRO A 208 15.09 25.83 -23.59
CA PRO A 208 15.79 27.02 -23.09
C PRO A 208 15.39 27.40 -21.66
N ALA A 209 14.12 27.22 -21.29
CA ALA A 209 13.63 27.52 -19.94
C ALA A 209 14.23 26.54 -18.92
N ILE A 210 14.21 25.25 -19.25
CA ILE A 210 14.81 24.19 -18.44
C ILE A 210 16.31 24.46 -18.27
N TYR A 211 17.04 24.74 -19.35
CA TYR A 211 18.47 25.04 -19.30
C TYR A 211 18.80 26.23 -18.37
N LEU A 212 18.04 27.32 -18.47
CA LEU A 212 18.25 28.49 -17.63
C LEU A 212 17.94 28.20 -16.16
N LEU A 213 16.81 27.53 -15.89
CA LEU A 213 16.42 27.17 -14.52
C LEU A 213 17.38 26.13 -13.92
N GLU A 214 17.91 25.21 -14.70
CA GLU A 214 18.95 24.28 -14.27
C GLU A 214 20.22 25.03 -13.86
N ARG A 215 20.64 26.03 -14.63
CA ARG A 215 21.79 26.88 -14.26
C ARG A 215 21.56 27.73 -13.02
N ILE A 216 20.31 28.09 -12.73
CA ILE A 216 19.95 28.82 -11.49
C ILE A 216 19.91 27.85 -10.29
N ALA A 217 19.27 26.69 -10.46
CA ALA A 217 19.02 25.74 -9.38
C ALA A 217 20.27 24.89 -9.02
N THR A 218 21.18 24.67 -9.97
CA THR A 218 22.38 23.85 -9.78
C THR A 218 23.64 24.70 -9.65
N ARG A 219 24.51 24.33 -8.69
CA ARG A 219 25.89 24.86 -8.63
C ARG A 219 26.80 23.93 -9.43
N LYS A 220 27.96 24.44 -9.87
CA LYS A 220 29.01 23.57 -10.46
C LYS A 220 29.30 22.41 -9.51
N PRO A 221 29.33 21.15 -9.98
CA PRO A 221 29.56 20.00 -9.11
C PRO A 221 30.91 20.15 -8.41
N ARG A 222 30.92 19.99 -7.08
CA ARG A 222 32.17 19.90 -6.31
C ARG A 222 32.87 18.61 -6.76
N ILE A 223 34.10 18.74 -7.26
CA ILE A 223 34.96 17.60 -7.58
C ILE A 223 35.83 17.37 -6.35
N ARG A 224 35.71 16.19 -5.74
CA ARG A 224 36.58 15.76 -4.63
C ARG A 224 37.30 14.50 -5.10
N ASP A 225 38.63 14.51 -5.06
CA ASP A 225 39.48 13.39 -5.48
C ASP A 225 39.20 12.86 -6.91
N GLY A 226 38.91 13.77 -7.85
CA GLY A 226 38.63 13.42 -9.25
C GLY A 226 37.25 12.81 -9.50
N VAL A 227 36.42 12.65 -8.47
CA VAL A 227 35.04 12.15 -8.57
C VAL A 227 34.06 13.31 -8.40
N ALA A 228 33.12 13.43 -9.34
CA ALA A 228 32.02 14.39 -9.21
C ALA A 228 31.14 14.01 -8.01
N ALA A 229 30.85 14.96 -7.13
CA ALA A 229 29.95 14.73 -6.00
C ALA A 229 28.60 14.16 -6.46
N ALA A 230 28.07 13.22 -5.67
CA ALA A 230 26.78 12.59 -5.92
C ALA A 230 25.65 13.64 -6.08
N PRO A 231 24.59 13.34 -6.86
CA PRO A 231 23.46 14.25 -7.03
C PRO A 231 22.84 14.63 -5.69
N ARG A 232 22.35 15.88 -5.58
CA ARG A 232 21.75 16.39 -4.35
C ARG A 232 20.53 15.55 -3.97
N LYS A 233 20.56 14.98 -2.76
CA LYS A 233 19.42 14.26 -2.17
C LYS A 233 18.32 15.22 -1.69
N HIS A 234 18.70 16.34 -1.08
CA HIS A 234 17.77 17.36 -0.61
C HIS A 234 17.48 18.39 -1.72
N ARG A 235 16.19 18.68 -1.97
CA ARG A 235 15.71 19.61 -3.00
C ARG A 235 16.29 19.30 -4.40
N PRO A 236 15.97 18.13 -4.99
CA PRO A 236 16.46 17.76 -6.31
C PRO A 236 16.04 18.80 -7.36
N ALA A 237 17.01 19.30 -8.15
CA ALA A 237 16.80 20.40 -9.09
C ALA A 237 15.67 20.09 -10.09
N THR A 238 15.63 18.86 -10.62
CA THR A 238 14.58 18.42 -11.54
C THR A 238 13.18 18.60 -10.96
N GLY A 239 12.95 18.23 -9.69
CA GLY A 239 11.66 18.40 -9.02
C GLY A 239 11.30 19.87 -8.84
N VAL A 240 12.25 20.69 -8.36
CA VAL A 240 12.05 22.14 -8.16
C VAL A 240 11.70 22.83 -9.49
N ILE A 241 12.45 22.54 -10.55
CA ILE A 241 12.27 23.15 -11.87
C ILE A 241 10.93 22.73 -12.47
N THR A 242 10.56 21.45 -12.34
CA THR A 242 9.28 20.94 -12.85
C THR A 242 8.10 21.64 -12.19
N HIS A 243 8.11 21.78 -10.86
CA HIS A 243 7.07 22.48 -10.13
C HIS A 243 7.03 23.98 -10.43
N ALA A 244 8.19 24.65 -10.49
CA ALA A 244 8.26 26.07 -10.83
C ALA A 244 7.73 26.35 -12.25
N LEU A 245 8.09 25.51 -13.22
CA LEU A 245 7.57 25.62 -14.59
C LEU A 245 6.06 25.37 -14.64
N ALA A 246 5.56 24.37 -13.93
CA ALA A 246 4.12 24.09 -13.88
C ALA A 246 3.34 25.27 -13.30
N ASP A 247 3.81 25.87 -12.21
CA ASP A 247 3.16 27.02 -11.56
C ASP A 247 3.17 28.25 -12.49
N LEU A 248 4.28 28.50 -13.20
CA LEU A 248 4.38 29.59 -14.19
C LEU A 248 3.47 29.36 -15.41
N LEU A 249 3.38 28.13 -15.91
CA LEU A 249 2.52 27.79 -17.05
C LEU A 249 1.04 27.86 -16.67
N PHE A 250 0.68 27.42 -15.47
CA PHE A 250 -0.68 27.53 -14.94
C PHE A 250 -1.12 28.99 -14.78
N CYS A 251 -0.23 29.86 -14.31
CA CYS A 251 -0.49 31.31 -14.28
C CYS A 251 -0.83 31.89 -15.67
N ARG A 252 -0.23 31.35 -16.74
CA ARG A 252 -0.54 31.77 -18.12
C ARG A 252 -1.86 31.20 -18.64
N SER A 253 -2.23 29.99 -18.23
CA SER A 253 -3.44 29.32 -18.70
C SER A 253 -3.93 28.23 -17.75
N ASP A 254 -5.24 28.24 -17.51
CA ASP A 254 -5.93 27.18 -16.77
C ASP A 254 -5.89 25.80 -17.46
N ASN A 255 -5.45 25.72 -18.73
CA ASN A 255 -5.24 24.44 -19.42
C ASN A 255 -4.00 23.69 -18.92
N ALA A 256 -3.01 24.40 -18.35
CA ALA A 256 -1.78 23.82 -17.81
C ALA A 256 -1.93 23.47 -16.32
N ASN A 257 -3.05 22.86 -15.95
CA ASN A 257 -3.47 22.71 -14.55
C ASN A 257 -3.26 21.31 -13.97
N LEU A 258 -2.72 20.33 -14.70
CA LEU A 258 -2.66 18.94 -14.23
C LEU A 258 -1.88 18.80 -12.92
N LEU A 259 -0.61 19.22 -12.89
CA LEU A 259 0.20 19.15 -11.67
C LEU A 259 -0.33 20.05 -10.54
N PRO A 260 -0.75 21.32 -10.81
CA PRO A 260 -1.45 22.14 -9.82
C PRO A 260 -2.72 21.49 -9.24
N LEU A 261 -3.55 20.85 -10.07
CA LEU A 261 -4.78 20.18 -9.66
C LEU A 261 -4.46 18.96 -8.80
N VAL A 262 -3.50 18.14 -9.22
CA VAL A 262 -3.02 16.98 -8.45
C VAL A 262 -2.48 17.43 -7.09
N ARG A 263 -1.72 18.54 -7.03
CA ARG A 263 -1.28 19.16 -5.76
C ARG A 263 -2.48 19.59 -4.92
N GLY A 264 -3.51 20.18 -5.53
CA GLY A 264 -4.75 20.56 -4.86
C GLY A 264 -5.53 19.38 -4.29
N ILE A 265 -5.60 18.26 -5.02
CA ILE A 265 -6.20 17.00 -4.54
C ILE A 265 -5.39 16.42 -3.38
N LEU A 266 -4.06 16.46 -3.45
CA LEU A 266 -3.21 16.05 -2.32
C LEU A 266 -3.52 16.90 -1.07
N TYR A 267 -3.61 18.22 -1.20
CA TYR A 267 -3.93 19.12 -0.09
C TYR A 267 -5.32 18.81 0.48
N PHE A 268 -6.29 18.55 -0.40
CA PHE A 268 -7.64 18.12 0.00
C PHE A 268 -7.59 16.80 0.79
N GLY A 269 -6.87 15.80 0.29
CA GLY A 269 -6.72 14.49 0.92
C GLY A 269 -5.91 14.49 2.22
N CYS A 270 -5.05 15.49 2.41
CA CYS A 270 -4.32 15.74 3.66
C CYS A 270 -5.09 16.66 4.62
N SER A 271 -6.37 16.94 4.36
CA SER A 271 -7.21 17.80 5.21
C SER A 271 -6.61 19.17 5.50
N VAL A 272 -5.86 19.73 4.55
CA VAL A 272 -5.20 21.05 4.71
C VAL A 272 -6.27 22.14 4.91
N PRO A 273 -6.08 23.06 5.87
CA PRO A 273 -6.98 24.18 6.08
C PRO A 273 -7.29 24.96 4.80
N VAL A 274 -8.56 25.35 4.63
CA VAL A 274 -9.04 26.05 3.42
C VAL A 274 -8.29 27.36 3.20
N ASP A 275 -7.86 28.04 4.27
CA ASP A 275 -7.06 29.27 4.17
C ASP A 275 -5.69 29.04 3.53
N ILE A 276 -5.04 27.91 3.82
CA ILE A 276 -3.76 27.53 3.20
C ILE A 276 -3.98 27.17 1.73
N MET A 277 -5.06 26.46 1.41
CA MET A 277 -5.43 26.17 0.02
C MET A 277 -5.77 27.44 -0.75
N ALA A 278 -6.45 28.41 -0.12
CA ALA A 278 -6.77 29.70 -0.70
C ALA A 278 -5.51 30.53 -0.97
N TYR A 279 -4.56 30.56 -0.03
CA TYR A 279 -3.25 31.18 -0.24
C TYR A 279 -2.50 30.56 -1.43
N ASN A 280 -2.39 29.23 -1.46
CA ASN A 280 -1.70 28.51 -2.54
C ASN A 280 -2.39 28.71 -3.90
N SER A 281 -3.72 28.79 -3.91
CA SER A 281 -4.44 29.14 -5.12
C SER A 281 -4.13 30.55 -5.62
N ARG A 282 -3.94 31.52 -4.72
CA ARG A 282 -3.62 32.91 -5.09
C ARG A 282 -2.22 33.07 -5.68
N ILE A 283 -1.26 32.26 -5.27
CA ILE A 283 0.11 32.28 -5.82
C ILE A 283 0.28 31.36 -7.05
N GLY A 284 -0.80 30.74 -7.55
CA GLY A 284 -0.77 29.93 -8.76
C GLY A 284 -0.13 28.55 -8.58
N THR A 285 -0.04 28.03 -7.36
CA THR A 285 0.52 26.69 -7.10
C THR A 285 -0.53 25.58 -7.21
N MET A 286 -1.81 25.94 -7.16
CA MET A 286 -2.95 25.01 -7.27
C MET A 286 -4.22 25.76 -7.70
N PRO A 287 -5.27 25.08 -8.18
CA PRO A 287 -6.56 25.71 -8.40
C PRO A 287 -7.30 25.98 -7.08
N ALA A 288 -8.36 26.80 -7.15
CA ALA A 288 -9.19 27.12 -5.99
C ALA A 288 -9.83 25.88 -5.37
N TYR A 289 -10.11 25.91 -4.06
CA TYR A 289 -10.76 24.81 -3.33
C TYR A 289 -12.07 24.36 -3.99
N SER A 290 -12.89 25.30 -4.48
CA SER A 290 -14.14 25.00 -5.18
C SER A 290 -13.92 24.22 -6.49
N THR A 291 -12.83 24.51 -7.20
CA THR A 291 -12.41 23.79 -8.41
C THR A 291 -11.93 22.38 -8.07
N VAL A 292 -11.10 22.23 -7.04
CA VAL A 292 -10.67 20.90 -6.55
C VAL A 292 -11.90 20.07 -6.17
N ARG A 293 -12.83 20.63 -5.39
CA ARG A 293 -14.06 19.96 -4.98
C ARG A 293 -14.91 19.49 -6.16
N ARG A 294 -15.06 20.31 -7.20
CA ARG A 294 -15.81 19.94 -8.42
C ARG A 294 -15.14 18.79 -9.18
N HIS A 295 -13.81 18.78 -9.25
CA HIS A 295 -13.09 17.67 -9.88
C HIS A 295 -13.24 16.38 -9.07
N MET A 296 -13.17 16.45 -7.74
CA MET A 296 -13.42 15.29 -6.87
C MET A 296 -14.85 14.74 -7.07
N GLU A 297 -15.86 15.60 -7.16
CA GLU A 297 -17.24 15.21 -7.47
C GLU A 297 -17.36 14.52 -8.84
N GLY A 298 -16.67 15.04 -9.86
CA GLY A 298 -16.60 14.44 -11.19
C GLY A 298 -15.95 13.04 -11.17
N LEU A 299 -14.79 12.90 -10.52
CA LEU A 299 -14.08 11.63 -10.36
C LEU A 299 -14.92 10.59 -9.60
N SER A 300 -15.65 11.02 -8.57
CA SER A 300 -16.57 10.16 -7.82
C SER A 300 -17.75 9.69 -8.67
N SER A 301 -18.27 10.57 -9.54
CA SER A 301 -19.33 10.22 -10.49
C SER A 301 -18.84 9.19 -11.52
N GLU A 302 -17.64 9.40 -12.08
CA GLU A 302 -17.01 8.48 -13.03
C GLU A 302 -16.71 7.10 -12.39
N SER A 303 -16.16 7.08 -11.18
CA SER A 303 -15.95 5.86 -10.39
C SER A 303 -17.26 5.09 -10.13
N GLY A 304 -18.34 5.83 -9.84
CA GLY A 304 -19.68 5.30 -9.74
C GLY A 304 -20.20 4.66 -11.01
N GLU A 305 -20.04 5.34 -12.15
CA GLU A 305 -20.46 4.85 -13.45
C GLU A 305 -19.66 3.62 -13.88
N ALA A 306 -18.35 3.59 -13.59
CA ALA A 306 -17.50 2.42 -13.81
C ALA A 306 -17.98 1.21 -13.01
N THR A 307 -18.31 1.41 -11.73
CA THR A 307 -18.86 0.36 -10.85
C THR A 307 -20.20 -0.13 -11.36
N LEU A 308 -21.12 0.78 -11.71
CA LEU A 308 -22.43 0.45 -12.26
C LEU A 308 -22.31 -0.34 -13.57
N THR A 309 -21.44 0.10 -14.48
CA THR A 309 -21.19 -0.53 -15.77
C THR A 309 -20.66 -1.95 -15.59
N HIS A 310 -19.74 -2.15 -14.65
CA HIS A 310 -19.21 -3.47 -14.34
C HIS A 310 -20.26 -4.37 -13.67
N ALA A 311 -20.93 -3.89 -12.62
CA ALA A 311 -21.83 -4.69 -11.80
C ALA A 311 -23.16 -5.04 -12.50
N SER A 312 -23.59 -4.22 -13.45
CA SER A 312 -24.79 -4.46 -14.27
C SER A 312 -24.52 -5.40 -15.45
N ASP A 313 -23.25 -5.71 -15.76
CA ASP A 313 -22.88 -6.60 -16.86
C ASP A 313 -23.13 -8.07 -16.47
N PRO A 314 -24.05 -8.79 -17.15
CA PRO A 314 -24.35 -10.18 -16.84
C PRO A 314 -23.17 -11.13 -17.10
N THR A 315 -22.15 -10.69 -17.86
CA THR A 315 -20.96 -11.47 -18.20
C THR A 315 -19.78 -11.25 -17.25
N LYS A 316 -19.93 -10.34 -16.27
CA LYS A 316 -18.95 -10.08 -15.21
C LYS A 316 -19.52 -10.43 -13.86
N ALA A 317 -18.69 -10.52 -12.83
CA ALA A 317 -19.13 -10.73 -11.46
C ALA A 317 -18.25 -9.95 -10.47
N GLY A 318 -18.82 -9.64 -9.31
CA GLY A 318 -18.14 -9.00 -8.20
C GLY A 318 -18.82 -9.39 -6.91
N TRP A 319 -18.26 -8.95 -5.79
CA TRP A 319 -18.85 -9.15 -4.47
C TRP A 319 -18.84 -7.86 -3.66
N LEU A 320 -19.75 -7.79 -2.70
CA LEU A 320 -19.90 -6.67 -1.78
C LEU A 320 -19.20 -6.99 -0.47
N LEU A 321 -18.48 -6.01 0.08
CA LEU A 321 -17.98 -6.03 1.45
C LEU A 321 -18.51 -4.78 2.14
N PHE A 322 -19.21 -4.91 3.24
CA PHE A 322 -19.79 -3.77 3.95
C PHE A 322 -19.52 -3.87 5.44
N ASP A 323 -19.51 -2.71 6.08
CA ASP A 323 -19.33 -2.59 7.52
C ASP A 323 -19.97 -1.29 8.03
N ASN A 324 -20.11 -1.19 9.34
CA ASN A 324 -20.52 0.02 10.03
C ASN A 324 -19.41 1.08 9.95
N VAL A 325 -19.80 2.35 9.87
CA VAL A 325 -18.91 3.51 10.03
C VAL A 325 -19.46 4.43 11.08
N GLN A 326 -18.60 4.93 11.96
CA GLN A 326 -19.06 5.80 13.06
C GLN A 326 -18.05 6.87 13.43
N ASN A 327 -18.54 8.05 13.81
CA ASN A 327 -17.71 9.04 14.45
C ASN A 327 -18.45 9.77 15.59
N LEU A 328 -17.71 9.99 16.68
CA LEU A 328 -18.23 10.75 17.81
C LEU A 328 -18.17 12.25 17.48
N ALA A 329 -19.32 12.84 17.15
CA ALA A 329 -19.45 14.27 16.94
C ALA A 329 -19.34 14.99 18.28
N ARG A 330 -18.12 15.40 18.64
CA ARG A 330 -17.83 16.09 19.90
C ARG A 330 -18.25 17.55 19.84
N VAL A 331 -19.17 17.92 20.73
CA VAL A 331 -19.55 19.31 20.94
C VAL A 331 -18.44 20.03 21.69
N ARG A 332 -17.82 21.03 21.05
CA ARG A 332 -16.75 21.85 21.67
C ARG A 332 -17.29 22.98 22.56
N ASP A 333 -18.53 23.43 22.34
CA ASP A 333 -19.20 24.45 23.16
C ASP A 333 -20.45 23.86 23.81
N TYR A 334 -20.30 23.38 25.04
CA TYR A 334 -21.37 22.76 25.82
C TYR A 334 -22.45 23.79 26.16
N ARG A 335 -23.64 23.60 25.59
CA ARG A 335 -24.86 24.40 25.83
C ARG A 335 -26.03 23.44 26.01
N ILE A 336 -27.10 23.92 26.65
CA ILE A 336 -28.35 23.14 26.75
C ILE A 336 -28.80 22.75 25.34
N GLY A 337 -28.98 21.45 25.09
CA GLY A 337 -29.36 20.89 23.79
C GLY A 337 -28.20 20.61 22.82
N ARG A 338 -26.95 20.82 23.23
CA ARG A 338 -25.76 20.40 22.46
C ARG A 338 -25.02 19.31 23.21
N GLU A 339 -25.28 18.08 22.80
CA GLU A 339 -24.68 16.88 23.37
C GLU A 339 -23.81 16.19 22.32
N ASN A 340 -22.81 15.46 22.79
CA ASN A 340 -22.07 14.56 21.93
C ASN A 340 -23.05 13.51 21.38
N HIS A 341 -23.00 13.26 20.09
CA HIS A 341 -23.78 12.19 19.48
C HIS A 341 -22.87 11.34 18.61
N MET A 342 -23.15 10.05 18.56
CA MET A 342 -22.53 9.16 17.60
C MET A 342 -23.23 9.34 16.26
N ASN A 343 -22.51 9.81 15.25
CA ASN A 343 -22.96 9.74 13.88
C ASN A 343 -22.58 8.35 13.35
N VAL A 344 -23.57 7.62 12.83
CA VAL A 344 -23.49 6.21 12.46
C VAL A 344 -23.98 6.07 11.02
N GLY A 345 -23.32 5.23 10.25
CA GLY A 345 -23.71 4.90 8.89
C GLY A 345 -23.19 3.54 8.45
N MET A 346 -23.34 3.23 7.17
CA MET A 346 -22.72 2.07 6.56
C MET A 346 -21.86 2.49 5.38
N SER A 347 -20.74 1.80 5.20
CA SER A 347 -19.90 1.88 4.01
C SER A 347 -19.91 0.53 3.28
N CYS A 348 -19.52 0.55 2.01
CA CYS A 348 -19.43 -0.68 1.24
C CYS A 348 -18.38 -0.57 0.13
N LEU A 349 -17.77 -1.70 -0.21
CA LEU A 349 -16.88 -1.88 -1.35
C LEU A 349 -17.51 -2.84 -2.34
N TRP A 350 -17.28 -2.57 -3.62
CA TRP A 350 -17.47 -3.53 -4.72
C TRP A 350 -16.10 -4.02 -5.18
N VAL A 351 -15.88 -5.33 -5.12
CA VAL A 351 -14.64 -5.96 -5.60
C VAL A 351 -14.94 -6.76 -6.86
N GLU A 352 -14.20 -6.51 -7.94
CA GLU A 352 -14.34 -7.29 -9.18
C GLU A 352 -13.75 -8.69 -9.01
N MET A 353 -14.47 -9.70 -9.51
CA MET A 353 -13.93 -11.05 -9.66
C MET A 353 -12.99 -11.14 -10.86
N TRP A 354 -12.15 -12.17 -10.84
CA TRP A 354 -11.28 -12.50 -11.97
C TRP A 354 -12.10 -12.76 -13.23
N GLU A 355 -11.60 -12.29 -14.38
CA GLU A 355 -12.29 -12.45 -15.68
C GLU A 355 -12.53 -13.92 -16.07
N SER A 356 -11.77 -14.85 -15.49
CA SER A 356 -11.87 -16.29 -15.73
C SER A 356 -12.91 -17.01 -14.87
N VAL A 357 -13.64 -16.33 -13.98
CA VAL A 357 -14.65 -16.98 -13.12
C VAL A 357 -15.81 -17.52 -13.94
N ASN A 358 -16.11 -18.81 -13.77
CA ASN A 358 -17.29 -19.43 -14.35
C ASN A 358 -18.55 -18.90 -13.66
N LEU A 359 -19.39 -18.13 -14.35
CA LEU A 359 -20.57 -17.51 -13.76
C LEU A 359 -21.69 -18.49 -13.39
N HIS A 360 -21.70 -19.70 -13.96
CA HIS A 360 -22.69 -20.72 -13.64
C HIS A 360 -22.59 -21.21 -12.18
N VAL A 361 -21.46 -20.96 -11.51
CA VAL A 361 -21.30 -21.29 -10.08
C VAL A 361 -22.26 -20.52 -9.18
N PHE A 362 -22.78 -19.38 -9.65
CA PHE A 362 -23.73 -18.53 -8.93
C PHE A 362 -25.20 -18.92 -9.20
N ASP A 363 -25.48 -20.08 -9.78
CA ASP A 363 -26.85 -20.50 -10.06
C ASP A 363 -27.69 -20.60 -8.78
N LEU A 364 -28.69 -19.73 -8.68
CA LEU A 364 -29.64 -19.69 -7.57
C LEU A 364 -30.45 -21.00 -7.46
N SER A 365 -30.73 -21.65 -8.59
CA SER A 365 -31.52 -22.88 -8.65
C SER A 365 -30.74 -24.08 -8.11
N ASP A 366 -29.45 -24.21 -8.46
CA ASP A 366 -28.56 -25.22 -7.86
C ASP A 366 -28.47 -25.04 -6.35
N LYS A 367 -28.31 -23.79 -5.86
CA LYS A 367 -28.34 -23.51 -4.42
C LYS A 367 -29.63 -23.97 -3.76
N ARG A 368 -30.79 -23.62 -4.33
CA ARG A 368 -32.12 -24.04 -3.82
C ARG A 368 -32.24 -25.56 -3.77
N GLN A 369 -31.76 -26.26 -4.80
CA GLN A 369 -31.79 -27.71 -4.85
C GLN A 369 -30.95 -28.33 -3.72
N ARG A 370 -29.73 -27.85 -3.48
CA ARG A 370 -28.87 -28.34 -2.38
C ARG A 370 -29.49 -28.09 -1.01
N ILE A 371 -30.03 -26.89 -0.78
CA ILE A 371 -30.78 -26.59 0.45
C ILE A 371 -31.97 -27.55 0.60
N SER A 372 -32.64 -27.91 -0.51
CA SER A 372 -33.78 -28.83 -0.48
C SER A 372 -33.41 -30.26 -0.07
N TRP A 373 -32.19 -30.72 -0.35
CA TRP A 373 -31.67 -32.01 0.12
C TRP A 373 -31.58 -32.09 1.64
N ASN A 374 -31.48 -30.93 2.30
CA ASN A 374 -31.55 -30.81 3.76
C ASN A 374 -30.51 -31.68 4.50
N GLU A 375 -29.31 -31.85 3.91
CA GLU A 375 -28.23 -32.67 4.49
C GLU A 375 -27.85 -32.22 5.91
N ARG A 376 -27.98 -30.92 6.19
CA ARG A 376 -27.82 -30.29 7.50
C ARG A 376 -28.57 -31.01 8.61
N ALA A 377 -29.78 -31.50 8.35
CA ALA A 377 -30.61 -32.16 9.37
C ALA A 377 -29.97 -33.45 9.91
N SER A 378 -29.06 -34.06 9.14
CA SER A 378 -28.36 -35.29 9.49
C SER A 378 -26.92 -35.06 9.98
N LEU A 379 -26.49 -33.81 10.13
CA LEU A 379 -25.10 -33.49 10.48
C LEU A 379 -24.78 -33.95 11.92
N SER A 380 -23.74 -34.76 12.05
CA SER A 380 -23.21 -35.22 13.34
C SER A 380 -21.87 -34.55 13.66
N VAL A 381 -21.48 -34.59 14.94
CA VAL A 381 -20.16 -34.09 15.37
C VAL A 381 -19.02 -34.86 14.70
N ASP A 382 -19.19 -36.17 14.48
CA ASP A 382 -18.16 -36.99 13.82
C ASP A 382 -18.03 -36.63 12.33
N ARG A 383 -19.13 -36.24 11.67
CA ARG A 383 -19.07 -35.69 10.30
C ARG A 383 -18.40 -34.32 10.27
N LEU A 384 -18.64 -33.44 11.25
CA LEU A 384 -17.88 -32.19 11.40
C LEU A 384 -16.37 -32.44 11.56
N PHE A 385 -15.98 -33.44 12.36
CA PHE A 385 -14.58 -33.85 12.48
C PHE A 385 -14.00 -34.36 11.16
N SER A 386 -14.80 -35.09 10.36
CA SER A 386 -14.34 -35.61 9.07
C SER A 386 -14.02 -34.52 8.05
N PHE A 387 -14.49 -33.29 8.26
CA PHE A 387 -14.12 -32.15 7.42
C PHE A 387 -12.73 -31.61 7.74
N LEU A 388 -12.16 -31.88 8.91
CA LEU A 388 -10.79 -31.47 9.25
C LEU A 388 -9.78 -32.34 8.51
N ASP A 389 -8.87 -31.70 7.77
CA ASP A 389 -7.74 -32.40 7.18
C ASP A 389 -6.64 -32.63 8.22
N GLN A 390 -6.66 -33.82 8.82
CA GLN A 390 -5.68 -34.23 9.81
C GLN A 390 -4.28 -34.42 9.22
N GLU A 391 -4.17 -34.76 7.94
CA GLU A 391 -2.87 -34.96 7.30
C GLU A 391 -2.17 -33.61 7.07
N ASP A 392 -2.89 -32.61 6.56
CA ASP A 392 -2.40 -31.22 6.48
C ASP A 392 -2.07 -30.68 7.87
N ALA A 393 -2.93 -30.89 8.86
CA ALA A 393 -2.69 -30.42 10.23
C ALA A 393 -1.40 -30.99 10.82
N ASN A 394 -1.14 -32.29 10.64
CA ASN A 394 0.11 -32.92 11.08
C ASN A 394 1.33 -32.42 10.30
N THR A 395 1.18 -32.25 8.98
CA THR A 395 2.26 -31.85 8.08
C THR A 395 2.71 -30.42 8.35
N THR A 396 1.77 -29.49 8.30
CA THR A 396 2.00 -28.07 8.65
C THR A 396 2.44 -27.92 10.10
N GLY A 397 1.91 -28.75 11.00
CA GLY A 397 2.30 -28.78 12.40
C GLY A 397 3.80 -28.98 12.61
N TYR A 398 4.43 -29.99 12.01
CA TYR A 398 5.89 -30.16 12.16
C TYR A 398 6.71 -29.15 11.33
N LEU A 399 6.19 -28.66 10.20
CA LEU A 399 6.89 -27.64 9.41
C LEU A 399 7.02 -26.32 10.18
N GLU A 400 6.01 -25.98 10.99
CA GLU A 400 6.04 -24.84 11.89
C GLU A 400 7.17 -24.94 12.93
N TRP A 401 7.43 -26.15 13.45
CA TRP A 401 8.57 -26.39 14.36
C TRP A 401 9.92 -26.13 13.69
N LEU A 402 10.04 -26.46 12.39
CA LEU A 402 11.25 -26.18 11.60
C LEU A 402 11.38 -24.70 11.27
N GLU A 403 10.27 -24.04 10.91
CA GLU A 403 10.22 -22.62 10.59
C GLU A 403 10.80 -21.78 11.74
N VAL A 404 10.32 -22.01 12.97
CA VAL A 404 10.81 -21.29 14.16
C VAL A 404 12.29 -21.53 14.38
N LEU A 405 12.74 -22.79 14.28
CA LEU A 405 14.14 -23.14 14.50
C LEU A 405 15.04 -22.41 13.50
N VAL A 406 14.71 -22.48 12.21
CA VAL A 406 15.53 -21.92 11.13
C VAL A 406 15.47 -20.40 11.09
N ARG A 407 14.33 -19.79 11.45
CA ARG A 407 14.19 -18.33 11.56
C ARG A 407 14.99 -17.76 12.72
N CYS A 408 14.92 -18.40 13.90
CA CYS A 408 15.58 -17.89 15.11
C CYS A 408 17.09 -18.23 15.18
N VAL A 409 17.53 -19.36 14.62
CA VAL A 409 18.92 -19.85 14.75
C VAL A 409 19.75 -19.52 13.51
N ARG A 410 20.62 -18.50 13.64
CA ARG A 410 21.45 -17.98 12.53
C ARG A 410 22.21 -19.06 11.74
N PRO A 411 22.92 -20.03 12.37
CA PRO A 411 23.63 -21.08 11.62
C PRO A 411 22.76 -21.95 10.72
N LEU A 412 21.44 -22.03 10.97
CA LEU A 412 20.52 -22.84 10.17
C LEU A 412 19.83 -22.06 9.05
N LYS A 413 20.07 -20.75 8.93
CA LYS A 413 19.38 -19.87 7.98
C LYS A 413 19.51 -20.30 6.52
N TYR A 414 20.56 -21.06 6.16
CA TYR A 414 20.72 -21.63 4.82
C TYR A 414 19.62 -22.63 4.45
N LEU A 415 18.95 -23.26 5.42
CA LEU A 415 17.83 -24.18 5.22
C LEU A 415 16.49 -23.46 5.03
N ALA A 416 16.42 -22.14 5.28
CA ALA A 416 15.16 -21.40 5.29
C ALA A 416 14.41 -21.50 3.97
N ALA A 417 15.13 -21.39 2.85
CA ALA A 417 14.55 -21.48 1.51
C ALA A 417 13.91 -22.86 1.25
N GLU A 418 14.55 -23.95 1.69
CA GLU A 418 14.02 -25.30 1.50
C GLU A 418 12.82 -25.59 2.42
N VAL A 419 12.87 -25.16 3.68
CA VAL A 419 11.72 -25.26 4.61
C VAL A 419 10.52 -24.50 4.06
N LYS A 420 10.74 -23.29 3.55
CA LYS A 420 9.70 -22.47 2.90
C LYS A 420 9.15 -23.16 1.64
N ALA A 421 10.01 -23.78 0.83
CA ALA A 421 9.57 -24.56 -0.33
C ALA A 421 8.70 -25.76 0.07
N ARG A 422 9.03 -26.46 1.17
CA ARG A 422 8.17 -27.54 1.71
C ARG A 422 6.82 -27.01 2.21
N TYR A 423 6.79 -25.85 2.86
CA TYR A 423 5.54 -25.21 3.30
C TYR A 423 4.65 -24.81 2.12
N ARG A 424 5.24 -24.21 1.08
CA ARG A 424 4.51 -23.89 -0.18
C ARG A 424 4.04 -25.14 -0.91
N GLY A 425 4.80 -26.23 -0.85
CA GLY A 425 4.45 -27.51 -1.45
C GLY A 425 3.23 -28.18 -0.83
N THR A 426 2.79 -27.78 0.36
CA THR A 426 1.57 -28.28 0.99
C THR A 426 0.36 -27.40 0.71
N ALA A 427 0.50 -26.29 -0.01
CA ALA A 427 -0.56 -25.30 -0.19
C ALA A 427 -1.86 -25.93 -0.74
N LYS A 428 -3.00 -25.44 -0.26
CA LYS A 428 -4.31 -26.06 -0.55
C LYS A 428 -5.04 -25.39 -1.70
N LEU A 429 -5.29 -24.09 -1.56
CA LEU A 429 -5.97 -23.30 -2.58
C LEU A 429 -5.39 -21.90 -2.53
N VAL A 430 -4.48 -21.61 -3.47
CA VAL A 430 -3.73 -20.35 -3.54
C VAL A 430 -4.34 -19.44 -4.59
N ILE A 431 -4.62 -18.20 -4.22
CA ILE A 431 -5.09 -17.18 -5.14
C ILE A 431 -3.92 -16.70 -6.02
N PRO A 432 -4.11 -16.52 -7.33
CA PRO A 432 -3.10 -15.91 -8.20
C PRO A 432 -2.67 -14.53 -7.71
N VAL A 433 -1.36 -14.26 -7.73
CA VAL A 433 -0.80 -12.97 -7.35
C VAL A 433 -1.12 -11.92 -8.41
N ALA A 434 -2.10 -11.08 -8.14
CA ALA A 434 -2.42 -9.91 -8.95
C ALA A 434 -3.23 -8.89 -8.16
N LYS A 435 -3.19 -7.62 -8.62
CA LYS A 435 -3.86 -6.49 -7.96
C LYS A 435 -5.38 -6.61 -8.10
N SER A 436 -6.09 -6.61 -6.97
CA SER A 436 -7.55 -6.58 -6.93
C SER A 436 -8.10 -5.22 -7.35
N LYS A 437 -9.13 -5.22 -8.19
CA LYS A 437 -9.90 -4.03 -8.56
C LYS A 437 -11.01 -3.83 -7.53
N VAL A 438 -10.85 -2.80 -6.71
CA VAL A 438 -11.74 -2.47 -5.59
C VAL A 438 -12.28 -1.08 -5.82
N HIS A 439 -13.60 -0.95 -5.74
CA HIS A 439 -14.36 0.28 -5.90
C HIS A 439 -15.06 0.61 -4.59
N VAL A 440 -14.81 1.80 -4.04
CA VAL A 440 -15.50 2.26 -2.84
C VAL A 440 -16.88 2.78 -3.25
N LEU A 441 -17.96 2.28 -2.62
CA LEU A 441 -19.32 2.76 -2.85
C LEU A 441 -19.61 4.00 -2.02
N ALA A 442 -20.67 4.73 -2.40
CA ALA A 442 -21.11 5.89 -1.67
C ALA A 442 -21.80 5.45 -0.35
N PRO A 443 -21.34 5.89 0.83
CA PRO A 443 -21.89 5.51 2.14
C PRO A 443 -23.28 6.09 2.38
N ASN A 444 -24.03 5.51 3.31
CA ASN A 444 -25.34 6.01 3.74
C ASN A 444 -25.42 6.12 5.28
N GLY A 445 -26.29 7.00 5.79
CA GLY A 445 -26.49 7.22 7.22
C GLY A 445 -27.44 6.23 7.89
N LYS A 446 -27.51 4.98 7.40
CA LYS A 446 -28.40 3.93 7.92
C LYS A 446 -27.68 3.10 8.96
N LYS A 447 -28.41 2.62 9.96
CA LYS A 447 -27.86 1.79 11.04
C LYS A 447 -27.97 0.32 10.72
N GLN A 448 -26.82 -0.36 10.72
CA GLN A 448 -26.73 -1.80 10.49
C GLN A 448 -27.52 -2.63 11.52
N THR A 449 -27.60 -2.18 12.77
CA THR A 449 -28.25 -2.91 13.88
C THR A 449 -29.78 -2.88 13.82
N ILE A 450 -30.37 -2.02 12.98
CA ILE A 450 -31.81 -1.91 12.83
C ILE A 450 -32.21 -2.59 11.51
N PRO A 451 -32.94 -3.75 11.52
CA PRO A 451 -33.22 -4.53 10.31
C PRO A 451 -33.90 -3.73 9.17
N ALA A 452 -34.77 -2.79 9.51
CA ALA A 452 -35.43 -1.93 8.52
C ALA A 452 -34.44 -0.98 7.83
N GLU A 453 -33.53 -0.36 8.60
CA GLU A 453 -32.51 0.53 8.07
C GLU A 453 -31.41 -0.23 7.32
N LEU A 454 -31.01 -1.41 7.81
CA LEU A 454 -30.11 -2.31 7.11
C LEU A 454 -30.66 -2.67 5.73
N LYS A 455 -31.94 -3.03 5.64
CA LYS A 455 -32.60 -3.30 4.35
C LYS A 455 -32.50 -2.10 3.41
N GLU A 456 -32.78 -0.89 3.89
CA GLU A 456 -32.70 0.32 3.07
C GLU A 456 -31.27 0.62 2.63
N GLY A 457 -30.28 0.48 3.51
CA GLY A 457 -28.87 0.70 3.16
C GLY A 457 -28.33 -0.34 2.17
N LEU A 458 -28.72 -1.62 2.32
CA LEU A 458 -28.39 -2.66 1.35
C LEU A 458 -29.04 -2.40 -0.01
N LEU A 459 -30.31 -1.96 -0.05
CA LEU A 459 -30.97 -1.56 -1.30
C LEU A 459 -30.28 -0.37 -1.97
N ASP A 460 -29.75 0.57 -1.19
CA ASP A 460 -28.95 1.69 -1.69
C ASP A 460 -27.65 1.19 -2.35
N PHE A 461 -26.87 0.34 -1.68
CA PHE A 461 -25.64 -0.24 -2.27
C PHE A 461 -25.93 -1.10 -3.50
N LEU A 462 -26.98 -1.93 -3.46
CA LEU A 462 -27.43 -2.72 -4.61
C LEU A 462 -27.84 -1.82 -5.79
N GLY A 463 -28.52 -0.71 -5.52
CA GLY A 463 -28.89 0.29 -6.52
C GLY A 463 -27.66 0.93 -7.18
N GLN A 464 -26.61 1.22 -6.41
CA GLN A 464 -25.33 1.69 -6.95
C GLN A 464 -24.64 0.65 -7.85
N ALA A 465 -24.83 -0.63 -7.57
CA ALA A 465 -24.39 -1.76 -8.39
C ALA A 465 -25.37 -2.13 -9.52
N GLY A 466 -26.42 -1.33 -9.76
CA GLY A 466 -27.41 -1.53 -10.82
C GLY A 466 -28.43 -2.64 -10.56
N GLN A 467 -28.45 -3.20 -9.36
CA GLN A 467 -29.38 -4.25 -8.95
C GLN A 467 -30.64 -3.61 -8.34
N THR A 468 -31.77 -3.74 -9.04
CA THR A 468 -33.07 -3.19 -8.59
C THR A 468 -34.15 -4.26 -8.66
N SER A 469 -35.27 -4.04 -7.95
CA SER A 469 -36.40 -4.97 -7.97
C SER A 469 -36.99 -5.23 -9.37
N ARG A 470 -36.78 -4.32 -10.34
CA ARG A 470 -37.24 -4.47 -11.73
C ARG A 470 -36.18 -5.06 -12.65
N ASN A 471 -34.91 -4.95 -12.27
CA ASN A 471 -33.77 -5.32 -13.09
C ASN A 471 -32.63 -5.73 -12.17
N TYR A 472 -32.56 -7.02 -11.86
CA TYR A 472 -31.45 -7.64 -11.16
C TYR A 472 -31.02 -8.90 -11.90
N ILE A 473 -29.74 -9.27 -11.75
CA ILE A 473 -29.20 -10.48 -12.33
C ILE A 473 -29.60 -11.64 -11.42
N ALA A 474 -30.39 -12.58 -11.94
CA ALA A 474 -30.94 -13.71 -11.19
C ALA A 474 -29.87 -14.79 -10.89
N ARG A 475 -28.86 -14.44 -10.10
CA ARG A 475 -27.77 -15.30 -9.63
C ARG A 475 -27.37 -14.89 -8.21
N LYS A 476 -26.61 -15.74 -7.54
CA LYS A 476 -26.04 -15.43 -6.22
C LYS A 476 -25.07 -14.25 -6.29
N LEU A 477 -25.21 -13.33 -5.33
CA LEU A 477 -24.30 -12.21 -5.11
C LEU A 477 -23.70 -12.33 -3.71
N ILE A 478 -22.38 -12.49 -3.64
CA ILE A 478 -21.67 -12.60 -2.37
C ILE A 478 -21.70 -11.24 -1.66
N ILE A 479 -22.03 -11.27 -0.36
CA ILE A 479 -21.97 -10.11 0.52
C ILE A 479 -21.25 -10.49 1.82
N GLY A 480 -20.15 -9.82 2.10
CA GLY A 480 -19.33 -10.05 3.29
C GLY A 480 -19.31 -8.87 4.24
N GLY A 481 -18.98 -9.16 5.49
CA GLY A 481 -18.73 -8.18 6.54
C GLY A 481 -18.25 -8.87 7.81
N ASP A 482 -18.14 -8.10 8.88
CA ASP A 482 -17.81 -8.61 10.22
C ASP A 482 -18.87 -9.61 10.75
N GLY A 483 -18.64 -10.15 11.95
CA GLY A 483 -19.55 -11.14 12.55
C GLY A 483 -20.97 -10.61 12.75
N LEU A 484 -21.13 -9.33 13.13
CA LEU A 484 -22.45 -8.73 13.31
C LEU A 484 -23.14 -8.49 11.96
N SER A 485 -22.42 -7.98 10.96
CA SER A 485 -22.91 -7.78 9.59
C SER A 485 -23.44 -9.10 9.02
N TYR A 486 -22.64 -10.16 9.15
CA TYR A 486 -23.00 -11.51 8.70
C TYR A 486 -24.30 -11.99 9.36
N ALA A 487 -24.41 -11.87 10.69
CA ALA A 487 -25.58 -12.29 11.44
C ALA A 487 -26.84 -11.50 11.04
N MET A 488 -26.70 -10.19 10.88
CA MET A 488 -27.80 -9.31 10.53
C MET A 488 -28.34 -9.57 9.12
N VAL A 489 -27.48 -9.89 8.14
CA VAL A 489 -27.93 -10.28 6.80
C VAL A 489 -28.68 -11.61 6.84
N LEU A 490 -28.20 -12.62 7.59
CA LEU A 490 -28.91 -13.89 7.77
C LEU A 490 -30.27 -13.69 8.43
N GLN A 491 -30.35 -12.85 9.46
CA GLN A 491 -31.59 -12.49 10.13
C GLN A 491 -32.56 -11.79 9.18
N LEU A 492 -32.06 -10.87 8.36
CA LEU A 492 -32.85 -10.16 7.36
C LEU A 492 -33.43 -11.13 6.32
N GLN A 493 -32.63 -12.07 5.80
CA GLN A 493 -33.11 -13.12 4.90
C GLN A 493 -34.19 -13.98 5.57
N ALA A 494 -34.00 -14.34 6.85
CA ALA A 494 -34.99 -15.09 7.61
C ALA A 494 -36.31 -14.33 7.79
N TYR A 495 -36.30 -13.00 7.94
CA TYR A 495 -37.52 -12.20 8.02
C TYR A 495 -38.20 -12.02 6.66
N LEU A 496 -37.43 -11.88 5.59
CA LEU A 496 -37.93 -11.60 4.24
C LEU A 496 -38.24 -12.87 3.43
N GLN A 497 -38.00 -14.07 3.98
CA GLN A 497 -38.17 -15.37 3.30
C GLN A 497 -39.58 -15.66 2.75
N PHE A 498 -40.58 -14.89 3.15
CA PHE A 498 -41.98 -15.07 2.72
C PHE A 498 -42.32 -14.31 1.42
N HIS A 499 -41.37 -13.55 0.87
CA HIS A 499 -41.52 -12.94 -0.44
C HIS A 499 -41.23 -13.94 -1.56
N ASP A 500 -42.08 -13.98 -2.58
CA ASP A 500 -41.94 -14.90 -3.73
C ASP A 500 -40.81 -14.53 -4.70
N ASP A 501 -40.33 -13.28 -4.63
CA ASP A 501 -39.25 -12.77 -5.49
C ASP A 501 -37.92 -12.76 -4.74
N ALA A 502 -36.87 -13.31 -5.38
CA ALA A 502 -35.55 -13.48 -4.78
C ALA A 502 -34.90 -12.14 -4.39
N PHE A 503 -35.15 -11.07 -5.15
CA PHE A 503 -34.66 -9.73 -4.81
C PHE A 503 -35.38 -9.15 -3.60
N LYS A 504 -36.69 -9.34 -3.45
CA LYS A 504 -37.44 -8.89 -2.26
C LYS A 504 -37.14 -9.72 -1.00
N SER A 505 -36.86 -11.01 -1.15
CA SER A 505 -36.51 -11.90 -0.04
C SER A 505 -35.04 -11.83 0.35
N PHE A 506 -34.21 -11.14 -0.44
CA PHE A 506 -32.75 -11.12 -0.32
C PHE A 506 -32.11 -12.51 -0.47
N GLU A 507 -32.84 -13.51 -0.96
CA GLU A 507 -32.36 -14.89 -1.12
C GLU A 507 -31.19 -14.98 -2.10
N PHE A 508 -31.12 -14.08 -3.08
CA PHE A 508 -30.00 -14.03 -4.01
C PHE A 508 -28.69 -13.57 -3.36
N LEU A 509 -28.73 -12.95 -2.18
CA LEU A 509 -27.51 -12.64 -1.43
C LEU A 509 -26.93 -13.94 -0.85
N GLU A 510 -25.61 -14.07 -0.92
CA GLU A 510 -24.85 -15.16 -0.30
C GLU A 510 -23.98 -14.54 0.82
N PRO A 511 -24.46 -14.56 2.08
CA PRO A 511 -23.73 -13.98 3.19
C PRO A 511 -22.41 -14.71 3.43
N GLN A 512 -21.34 -13.97 3.67
CA GLN A 512 -20.00 -14.50 3.91
C GLN A 512 -19.38 -13.89 5.16
N LEU A 513 -19.06 -14.74 6.14
CA LEU A 513 -18.28 -14.34 7.32
C LEU A 513 -16.84 -14.02 6.90
N GLN A 514 -16.38 -12.81 7.21
CA GLN A 514 -15.02 -12.38 6.90
C GLN A 514 -14.01 -12.77 8.00
N VAL A 515 -12.72 -12.71 7.65
CA VAL A 515 -11.67 -13.45 8.35
C VAL A 515 -10.96 -12.61 9.42
N TRP A 516 -10.80 -11.30 9.22
CA TRP A 516 -9.99 -10.49 10.14
C TRP A 516 -10.60 -10.40 11.53
N HIS A 517 -11.88 -10.06 11.65
CA HIS A 517 -12.58 -10.05 12.93
C HIS A 517 -12.67 -11.45 13.57
N THR A 518 -12.76 -12.50 12.75
CA THR A 518 -12.71 -13.89 13.23
C THR A 518 -11.35 -14.22 13.86
N LYS A 519 -10.23 -13.85 13.19
CA LYS A 519 -8.87 -13.98 13.73
C LYS A 519 -8.69 -13.16 14.99
N TRP A 520 -9.18 -11.92 15.01
CA TRP A 520 -9.06 -11.04 16.17
C TRP A 520 -9.80 -11.62 17.37
N THR A 521 -11.01 -12.13 17.16
CA THR A 521 -11.75 -12.84 18.22
C THR A 521 -11.01 -14.09 18.70
N ASP A 522 -10.32 -14.84 17.83
CA ASP A 522 -9.48 -15.97 18.26
C ASP A 522 -8.27 -15.51 19.11
N VAL A 523 -7.63 -14.39 18.78
CA VAL A 523 -6.57 -13.79 19.62
C VAL A 523 -7.13 -13.42 20.99
N ILE A 524 -8.29 -12.75 21.05
CA ILE A 524 -8.98 -12.42 22.31
C ILE A 524 -9.26 -13.70 23.11
N ARG A 525 -9.80 -14.74 22.47
CA ARG A 525 -10.04 -16.06 23.09
C ARG A 525 -8.75 -16.64 23.66
N ILE A 526 -7.64 -16.62 22.91
CA ILE A 526 -6.34 -17.14 23.36
C ILE A 526 -5.88 -16.39 24.61
N PHE A 527 -5.99 -15.06 24.62
CA PHE A 527 -5.67 -14.26 25.81
C PHE A 527 -6.56 -14.64 26.99
N GLN A 528 -7.88 -14.66 26.84
CA GLN A 528 -8.79 -15.04 27.94
C GLN A 528 -8.50 -16.43 28.50
N THR A 529 -8.14 -17.37 27.63
CA THR A 529 -7.87 -18.76 28.01
C THR A 529 -6.52 -18.88 28.73
N HIS A 530 -5.48 -18.27 28.17
CA HIS A 530 -4.10 -18.53 28.55
C HIS A 530 -3.48 -17.46 29.45
N TRP A 531 -4.09 -16.27 29.62
CA TRP A 531 -3.47 -15.14 30.33
C TRP A 531 -3.09 -15.45 31.78
N GLY A 532 -3.95 -16.12 32.54
CA GLY A 532 -3.74 -16.32 33.98
C GLY A 532 -4.98 -15.96 34.78
N ARG A 533 -4.89 -16.01 36.12
CA ARG A 533 -5.88 -15.37 36.98
C ARG A 533 -5.74 -13.85 36.86
N THR A 534 -6.83 -13.15 36.58
CA THR A 534 -6.88 -11.69 36.37
C THR A 534 -6.59 -10.89 37.66
N SER A 535 -6.76 -11.49 38.82
CA SER A 535 -6.49 -10.89 40.12
C SER A 535 -5.03 -11.13 40.57
N GLY A 536 -4.11 -10.29 40.09
CA GLY A 536 -2.69 -10.28 40.51
C GLY A 536 -1.72 -10.83 39.46
N LYS A 537 -0.42 -10.74 39.76
CA LYS A 537 0.64 -11.32 38.89
C LYS A 537 0.48 -12.84 38.88
N SER A 538 0.17 -13.41 37.72
CA SER A 538 0.07 -14.87 37.55
C SER A 538 1.39 -15.54 37.95
N THR A 539 1.35 -16.54 38.84
CA THR A 539 2.51 -17.33 39.26
C THR A 539 2.69 -18.60 38.44
N ASN A 540 1.74 -18.91 37.55
CA ASN A 540 1.79 -20.11 36.72
C ASN A 540 2.66 -19.88 35.48
N PRO A 541 3.80 -20.60 35.33
CA PRO A 541 4.71 -20.41 34.19
C PRO A 541 4.11 -20.80 32.84
N ALA A 542 3.06 -21.63 32.80
CA ALA A 542 2.34 -21.95 31.57
C ALA A 542 1.42 -20.81 31.08
N SER A 543 1.13 -19.81 31.93
CA SER A 543 0.25 -18.70 31.56
C SER A 543 0.96 -17.64 30.69
N LEU A 544 0.23 -17.08 29.73
CA LEU A 544 0.71 -16.00 28.86
C LEU A 544 1.02 -14.74 29.68
N GLY A 545 0.19 -14.38 30.64
CA GLY A 545 0.38 -13.19 31.50
C GLY A 545 1.58 -13.30 32.43
N HIS A 546 1.98 -14.51 32.85
CA HIS A 546 3.26 -14.69 33.56
C HIS A 546 4.44 -14.41 32.63
N SER A 547 4.40 -14.91 31.39
CA SER A 547 5.46 -14.65 30.40
C SER A 547 5.56 -13.16 30.08
N ALA A 548 4.42 -12.51 29.81
CA ALA A 548 4.29 -11.07 29.57
C ALA A 548 4.88 -10.24 30.72
N GLY A 549 4.50 -10.55 31.96
CA GLY A 549 4.99 -9.83 33.14
C GLY A 549 6.50 -9.98 33.40
N LYS A 550 7.14 -11.05 32.90
CA LYS A 550 8.58 -11.28 33.03
C LYS A 550 9.42 -10.49 32.02
N ILE A 551 8.85 -10.20 30.86
CA ILE A 551 9.49 -9.39 29.81
C ILE A 551 9.07 -7.91 29.87
N GLY A 552 8.34 -7.50 30.91
CA GLY A 552 7.92 -6.11 31.09
C GLY A 552 6.72 -5.67 30.26
N HIS A 553 6.01 -6.61 29.62
CA HIS A 553 4.81 -6.30 28.86
C HIS A 553 3.61 -6.13 29.80
N ALA A 554 2.92 -5.00 29.70
CA ALA A 554 1.74 -4.70 30.50
C ALA A 554 0.57 -5.65 30.16
N ALA A 555 -0.30 -5.89 31.14
CA ALA A 555 -1.54 -6.61 30.87
C ALA A 555 -2.51 -5.72 30.08
N PRO A 556 -3.25 -6.29 29.11
CA PRO A 556 -4.39 -5.60 28.51
C PRO A 556 -5.32 -5.03 29.59
N SER A 557 -5.77 -3.80 29.39
CA SER A 557 -6.73 -3.14 30.29
C SER A 557 -8.05 -3.93 30.36
N ASN A 558 -8.45 -4.54 29.24
CA ASN A 558 -9.60 -5.40 29.14
C ASN A 558 -9.26 -6.67 28.33
N MET A 559 -9.40 -7.86 28.95
CA MET A 559 -9.18 -9.15 28.29
C MET A 559 -10.24 -9.49 27.23
N LYS A 560 -11.33 -8.73 27.16
CA LYS A 560 -12.33 -8.82 26.08
C LYS A 560 -11.99 -7.92 24.88
N LYS A 561 -11.08 -6.96 25.03
CA LYS A 561 -10.71 -5.97 24.00
C LYS A 561 -9.18 -5.88 23.90
N VAL A 562 -8.55 -6.98 23.49
CA VAL A 562 -7.09 -7.06 23.29
C VAL A 562 -6.74 -6.44 21.95
N ASP A 563 -5.69 -5.60 21.87
CA ASP A 563 -5.22 -5.06 20.58
C ASP A 563 -4.72 -6.19 19.69
N PHE A 564 -5.15 -6.22 18.43
CA PHE A 564 -4.83 -7.30 17.51
C PHE A 564 -3.33 -7.41 17.22
N TYR A 565 -2.66 -6.31 16.85
CA TYR A 565 -1.26 -6.34 16.41
C TYR A 565 -0.28 -6.56 17.58
N PRO A 566 -0.26 -5.71 18.63
CA PRO A 566 0.54 -5.96 19.83
C PRO A 566 0.22 -7.31 20.49
N GLY A 567 -1.07 -7.71 20.50
CA GLY A 567 -1.50 -8.99 21.03
C GLY A 567 -0.93 -10.18 20.25
N SER A 568 -0.94 -10.12 18.93
CA SER A 568 -0.38 -11.15 18.04
C SER A 568 1.15 -11.22 18.15
N GLN A 569 1.84 -10.08 18.23
CA GLN A 569 3.29 -10.03 18.45
C GLN A 569 3.70 -10.72 19.76
N LEU A 570 3.05 -10.38 20.88
CA LEU A 570 3.31 -11.02 22.16
C LEU A 570 3.03 -12.53 22.12
N LEU A 571 1.90 -12.92 21.50
CA LEU A 571 1.53 -14.32 21.32
C LEU A 571 2.61 -15.09 20.55
N TYR A 572 3.07 -14.57 19.42
CA TYR A 572 4.05 -15.25 18.57
C TYR A 572 5.45 -15.27 19.18
N LEU A 573 5.86 -14.21 19.90
CA LEU A 573 7.11 -14.19 20.66
C LEU A 573 7.15 -15.28 21.74
N VAL A 574 6.07 -15.40 22.51
CA VAL A 574 5.95 -16.42 23.56
C VAL A 574 5.87 -17.82 22.96
N LEU A 575 5.20 -17.98 21.81
CA LEU A 575 5.16 -19.23 21.06
C LEU A 575 6.58 -19.66 20.63
N ASP A 576 7.33 -18.76 20.01
CA ASP A 576 8.72 -19.01 19.59
C ASP A 576 9.61 -19.44 20.75
N ALA A 577 9.55 -18.72 21.87
CA ALA A 577 10.35 -19.02 23.05
C ALA A 577 10.04 -20.42 23.61
N ARG A 578 8.76 -20.82 23.65
CA ARG A 578 8.37 -22.16 24.11
C ARG A 578 8.81 -23.25 23.15
N MET A 579 8.69 -23.02 21.84
CA MET A 579 9.13 -23.98 20.83
C MET A 579 10.66 -24.16 20.88
N LEU A 580 11.42 -23.09 21.05
CA LEU A 580 12.88 -23.16 21.20
C LEU A 580 13.31 -23.84 22.51
N ASP A 581 12.57 -23.67 23.62
CA ASP A 581 12.83 -24.42 24.86
C ASP A 581 12.62 -25.92 24.65
N CYS A 582 11.53 -26.32 23.98
CA CYS A 582 11.28 -27.72 23.61
C CYS A 582 12.37 -28.31 22.68
N TRP A 583 12.88 -27.52 21.72
CA TRP A 583 14.04 -27.91 20.90
C TRP A 583 15.29 -28.11 21.76
N SER A 584 15.55 -27.20 22.70
CA SER A 584 16.69 -27.26 23.63
C SER A 584 16.66 -28.55 24.46
N ILE A 585 15.47 -28.90 24.95
CA ILE A 585 15.21 -30.14 25.70
C ILE A 585 15.48 -31.39 24.85
N LEU A 586 14.97 -31.43 23.61
CA LEU A 586 15.17 -32.58 22.73
C LEU A 586 16.65 -32.78 22.36
N LEU A 587 17.39 -31.70 22.17
CA LEU A 587 18.82 -31.70 21.86
C LEU A 587 19.73 -31.86 23.09
N GLY A 588 19.17 -31.79 24.30
CA GLY A 588 19.93 -31.84 25.55
C GLY A 588 20.89 -30.66 25.73
N THR A 589 20.51 -29.47 25.26
CA THR A 589 21.32 -28.25 25.36
C THR A 589 20.68 -27.20 26.28
N ASP A 590 21.54 -26.40 26.88
CA ASP A 590 21.22 -25.31 27.80
C ASP A 590 20.92 -23.99 27.09
N ASP A 591 21.55 -23.79 25.93
CA ASP A 591 21.41 -22.64 25.04
C ASP A 591 21.45 -23.15 23.60
N ILE A 592 20.30 -23.06 22.93
CA ILE A 592 20.15 -23.52 21.55
C ILE A 592 20.99 -22.71 20.57
N PHE A 593 21.17 -21.40 20.81
CA PHE A 593 21.95 -20.54 19.93
C PHE A 593 23.43 -20.92 19.98
N THR A 594 23.98 -20.99 21.18
CA THR A 594 25.38 -21.41 21.40
C THR A 594 25.64 -22.84 20.91
N HIS A 595 24.65 -23.74 21.04
CA HIS A 595 24.75 -25.11 20.54
C HIS A 595 24.98 -25.17 19.02
N PHE A 596 24.12 -24.51 18.24
CA PHE A 596 24.25 -24.51 16.78
C PHE A 596 25.46 -23.71 16.29
N GLU A 597 25.87 -22.65 16.99
CA GLU A 597 27.13 -21.95 16.69
C GLU A 597 28.36 -22.86 16.91
N SER A 598 28.32 -23.73 17.92
CA SER A 598 29.36 -24.73 18.16
C SER A 598 29.37 -25.81 17.07
N LEU A 599 28.19 -26.28 16.63
CA LEU A 599 28.06 -27.26 15.54
C LEU A 599 28.54 -26.68 14.19
N GLU A 600 28.25 -25.41 13.90
CA GLU A 600 28.76 -24.70 12.72
C GLU A 600 30.29 -24.68 12.71
N LYS A 601 30.91 -24.30 13.84
CA LYS A 601 32.38 -24.30 14.00
C LYS A 601 32.99 -25.69 13.84
N GLN A 602 32.27 -26.73 14.24
CA GLN A 602 32.68 -28.13 14.11
C GLN A 602 32.34 -28.75 12.75
N GLN A 603 31.66 -28.02 11.85
CA GLN A 603 31.14 -28.53 10.57
C GLN A 603 30.23 -29.78 10.74
N LYS A 604 29.43 -29.81 11.81
CA LYS A 604 28.51 -30.89 12.16
C LYS A 604 27.06 -30.41 12.26
N LEU A 605 26.68 -29.45 11.42
CA LEU A 605 25.28 -29.02 11.34
C LEU A 605 24.43 -30.20 10.83
N PRO A 606 23.26 -30.47 11.45
CA PRO A 606 22.38 -31.54 10.99
C PRO A 606 21.86 -31.25 9.60
N ASP A 607 21.56 -32.31 8.85
CA ASP A 607 20.84 -32.15 7.59
C ASP A 607 19.36 -31.82 7.84
N LEU A 608 18.66 -31.42 6.77
CA LEU A 608 17.25 -31.06 6.90
C LEU A 608 16.37 -32.25 7.26
N GLU A 609 16.69 -33.47 6.82
CA GLU A 609 15.82 -34.62 7.04
C GLU A 609 15.89 -35.10 8.50
N ASP A 610 17.07 -35.06 9.11
CA ASP A 610 17.27 -35.25 10.54
C ASP A 610 16.41 -34.25 11.34
N LEU A 611 16.49 -32.97 10.98
CA LEU A 611 15.66 -31.92 11.61
C LEU A 611 14.17 -32.19 11.41
N VAL A 612 13.73 -32.67 10.24
CA VAL A 612 12.33 -33.00 9.97
C VAL A 612 11.84 -34.14 10.86
N GLN A 613 12.64 -35.18 11.06
CA GLN A 613 12.27 -36.28 11.97
C GLN A 613 12.18 -35.79 13.42
N MET A 614 13.09 -34.92 13.85
CA MET A 614 13.03 -34.28 15.16
C MET A 614 11.80 -33.39 15.32
N ALA A 615 11.46 -32.58 14.31
CA ALA A 615 10.29 -31.72 14.32
C ALA A 615 8.98 -32.53 14.36
N LYS A 616 8.88 -33.64 13.62
CA LYS A 616 7.75 -34.59 13.72
C LYS A 616 7.59 -35.13 15.14
N LYS A 617 8.72 -35.43 15.80
CA LYS A 617 8.73 -35.87 17.20
C LYS A 617 8.24 -34.77 18.14
N LEU A 618 8.74 -33.54 17.98
CA LEU A 618 8.29 -32.38 18.78
C LEU A 618 6.79 -32.10 18.59
N HIS A 619 6.31 -32.12 17.34
CA HIS A 619 4.89 -31.88 17.06
C HIS A 619 3.99 -32.88 17.79
N ARG A 620 4.31 -34.18 17.70
CA ARG A 620 3.60 -35.26 18.40
C ARG A 620 3.70 -35.15 19.92
N THR A 621 4.74 -34.52 20.44
CA THR A 621 5.02 -34.45 21.88
C THR A 621 4.48 -33.19 22.55
N TYR A 622 4.43 -32.05 21.86
CA TYR A 622 4.18 -30.75 22.50
C TYR A 622 3.07 -29.90 21.86
N SER A 623 2.45 -30.32 20.75
CA SER A 623 1.47 -29.48 20.04
C SER A 623 0.23 -30.23 19.51
N THR A 624 -0.12 -31.38 20.10
CA THR A 624 -1.31 -32.15 19.72
C THR A 624 -2.25 -32.39 20.91
N ALA A 625 -3.54 -32.63 20.66
CA ALA A 625 -4.48 -33.03 21.70
C ALA A 625 -4.01 -34.31 22.44
N ARG A 626 -3.44 -35.27 21.70
CA ARG A 626 -2.85 -36.48 22.27
C ARG A 626 -1.69 -36.19 23.22
N ALA A 627 -0.86 -35.20 22.92
CA ALA A 627 0.23 -34.78 23.80
C ALA A 627 -0.29 -34.22 25.14
N ARG A 628 -1.34 -33.41 25.10
CA ARG A 628 -2.03 -32.91 26.31
C ARG A 628 -2.56 -34.08 27.15
N ASP A 629 -3.27 -35.02 26.53
CA ASP A 629 -3.83 -36.18 27.23
C ASP A 629 -2.73 -37.00 27.92
N HIS A 630 -1.59 -37.22 27.25
CA HIS A 630 -0.44 -37.88 27.85
C HIS A 630 0.13 -37.09 29.04
N ALA A 631 0.22 -35.76 28.96
CA ALA A 631 0.70 -34.94 30.09
C ALA A 631 -0.17 -35.09 31.35
N ILE A 632 -1.49 -35.26 31.18
CA ILE A 632 -2.45 -35.40 32.29
C ILE A 632 -2.53 -36.85 32.80
N HIS A 633 -2.49 -37.84 31.91
CA HIS A 633 -2.86 -39.22 32.23
C HIS A 633 -1.70 -40.20 32.24
N ASP A 634 -0.62 -39.94 31.52
CA ASP A 634 0.56 -40.80 31.58
C ASP A 634 1.28 -40.55 32.92
N LEU A 635 1.37 -41.59 33.75
CA LEU A 635 2.08 -41.59 35.04
C LEU A 635 3.36 -42.45 35.02
N GLY A 636 3.62 -43.18 33.93
CA GLY A 636 4.76 -44.10 33.78
C GLY A 636 5.85 -43.58 32.83
N THR A 637 6.96 -44.30 32.71
CA THR A 637 8.04 -44.01 31.74
C THR A 637 8.01 -44.91 30.51
N THR A 638 6.94 -45.69 30.35
CA THR A 638 6.89 -46.81 29.40
C THR A 638 6.47 -46.40 27.99
N THR A 639 5.69 -45.33 27.83
CA THR A 639 5.21 -44.87 26.52
C THR A 639 6.32 -44.16 25.73
N ASP A 640 6.23 -44.17 24.40
CA ASP A 640 7.19 -43.45 23.54
C ASP A 640 7.16 -41.92 23.77
N TRP A 641 5.99 -41.39 24.15
CA TRP A 641 5.84 -39.99 24.56
C TRP A 641 6.61 -39.71 25.86
N ALA A 642 6.44 -40.56 26.88
CA ALA A 642 7.12 -40.42 28.16
C ALA A 642 8.65 -40.56 28.08
N ARG A 643 9.16 -41.28 27.07
CA ARG A 643 10.61 -41.34 26.78
C ARG A 643 11.14 -40.08 26.10
N THR A 644 10.26 -39.32 25.44
CA THR A 644 10.63 -38.12 24.70
C THR A 644 10.66 -36.88 25.60
N VAL A 645 9.68 -36.74 26.50
CA VAL A 645 9.65 -35.65 27.48
C VAL A 645 10.46 -36.05 28.70
N PRO A 646 11.57 -35.37 29.04
CA PRO A 646 12.36 -35.73 30.20
C PRO A 646 11.58 -35.51 31.49
N ARG A 647 11.89 -36.34 32.48
CA ARG A 647 11.35 -36.20 33.83
C ARG A 647 12.07 -35.05 34.54
N GLY A 648 11.31 -34.03 34.91
CA GLY A 648 11.81 -32.88 35.66
C GLY A 648 12.03 -33.20 37.15
N SER A 649 12.44 -32.17 37.89
CA SER A 649 12.56 -32.22 39.34
C SER A 649 11.20 -32.55 39.99
N PRO A 650 11.17 -33.27 41.13
CA PRO A 650 9.94 -33.51 41.87
C PRO A 650 9.17 -32.20 42.11
N TRP A 651 7.85 -32.21 41.88
CA TRP A 651 7.02 -31.06 42.19
C TRP A 651 6.72 -31.02 43.69
N VAL A 652 7.01 -29.88 44.32
CA VAL A 652 6.62 -29.59 45.69
C VAL A 652 5.59 -28.46 45.64
N PRO A 653 4.35 -28.67 46.09
CA PRO A 653 3.36 -27.60 46.15
C PRO A 653 3.89 -26.47 47.05
N VAL A 654 3.92 -25.25 46.53
CA VAL A 654 4.21 -24.07 47.35
C VAL A 654 3.02 -23.86 48.27
N GLU A 655 3.21 -24.03 49.58
CA GLU A 655 2.23 -23.60 50.58
C GLU A 655 2.15 -22.07 50.51
N VAL A 656 1.04 -21.55 50.00
CA VAL A 656 0.77 -20.12 50.06
C VAL A 656 0.43 -19.81 51.51
N GLU A 657 1.42 -19.34 52.27
CA GLU A 657 1.15 -18.66 53.54
C GLU A 657 0.21 -17.49 53.25
N ASN A 658 -0.97 -17.50 53.89
CA ASN A 658 -1.87 -16.36 53.96
C ASN A 658 -1.21 -15.23 54.77
N SER A 659 -0.19 -14.56 54.22
CA SER A 659 0.44 -13.41 54.85
C SER A 659 -0.05 -12.12 54.18
N SER A 660 -1.26 -11.69 54.56
CA SER A 660 -1.72 -10.29 54.47
C SER A 660 -2.97 -10.08 55.32
N LEU A 661 -2.87 -10.39 56.61
CA LEU A 661 -3.65 -9.67 57.62
C LEU A 661 -2.72 -8.63 58.22
N ASP A 662 -2.77 -7.41 57.68
CA ASP A 662 -2.27 -6.22 58.37
C ASP A 662 -3.35 -5.79 59.39
N PRO A 663 -3.09 -5.87 60.71
CA PRO A 663 -4.03 -5.45 61.73
C PRO A 663 -3.86 -3.96 62.01
N SER A 664 -3.99 -3.08 61.00
CA SER A 664 -3.89 -1.64 61.26
C SER A 664 -4.59 -0.73 60.24
N THR A 665 -5.93 -0.78 60.16
CA THR A 665 -6.71 0.43 59.80
C THR A 665 -8.18 0.30 60.22
N LYS A 666 -8.47 0.71 61.46
CA LYS A 666 -9.85 1.05 61.87
C LYS A 666 -10.29 2.30 61.12
N LYS A 667 -10.95 2.17 59.97
CA LYS A 667 -11.83 3.21 59.43
C LYS A 667 -13.26 2.70 59.35
N LYS A 668 -14.10 3.26 60.23
CA LYS A 668 -15.56 3.10 60.28
C LYS A 668 -16.17 3.41 58.90
N ARG A 669 -16.84 2.45 58.27
CA ARG A 669 -17.86 2.70 57.24
C ARG A 669 -19.20 2.11 57.70
N LYS A 670 -20.26 2.91 57.50
CA LYS A 670 -21.64 2.73 57.97
C LYS A 670 -22.33 1.51 57.32
N PRO A 671 -23.35 0.91 57.98
CA PRO A 671 -24.05 -0.25 57.46
C PRO A 671 -25.08 0.18 56.41
N SER A 672 -25.06 -0.44 55.23
CA SER A 672 -26.20 -0.44 54.31
C SER A 672 -26.58 -1.88 53.99
N LYS A 673 -27.89 -2.15 54.12
CA LYS A 673 -28.53 -3.47 54.11
C LYS A 673 -28.49 -4.08 52.69
N LYS A 674 -28.11 -5.36 52.58
CA LYS A 674 -28.53 -6.25 51.49
C LYS A 674 -29.15 -7.52 52.08
N PRO A 675 -30.16 -8.12 51.41
CA PRO A 675 -30.94 -9.23 51.94
C PRO A 675 -30.22 -10.58 51.81
N ALA A 676 -30.64 -11.53 52.64
CA ALA A 676 -30.05 -12.84 52.83
C ALA A 676 -30.00 -13.69 51.54
N ALA A 677 -28.78 -14.00 51.08
CA ALA A 677 -28.55 -15.03 50.08
C ALA A 677 -28.33 -16.38 50.77
N LYS A 678 -29.14 -17.38 50.37
CA LYS A 678 -29.09 -18.78 50.80
C LYS A 678 -27.68 -19.35 50.63
N GLY A 679 -27.22 -20.07 51.66
CA GLY A 679 -25.88 -20.68 51.70
C GLY A 679 -25.60 -21.58 50.50
N LYS A 680 -24.61 -21.21 49.70
CA LYS A 680 -23.93 -22.13 48.79
C LYS A 680 -23.07 -23.05 49.65
N LYS A 681 -23.41 -24.35 49.66
CA LYS A 681 -22.51 -25.41 50.14
C LYS A 681 -21.17 -25.27 49.41
N GLU A 682 -20.08 -25.15 50.16
CA GLU A 682 -18.73 -25.25 49.62
C GLU A 682 -18.61 -26.58 48.86
N LYS A 683 -18.27 -26.52 47.57
CA LYS A 683 -17.88 -27.71 46.81
C LYS A 683 -16.58 -28.24 47.43
N PRO A 684 -16.43 -29.57 47.63
CA PRO A 684 -15.19 -30.15 48.10
C PRO A 684 -14.02 -29.74 47.17
N PRO A 685 -12.80 -29.59 47.70
CA PRO A 685 -11.63 -29.26 46.89
C PRO A 685 -11.49 -30.29 45.77
N PRO A 686 -11.25 -29.87 44.53
CA PRO A 686 -11.15 -30.78 43.40
C PRO A 686 -10.05 -31.82 43.67
N PRO A 687 -10.23 -33.08 43.23
CA PRO A 687 -9.22 -34.12 43.40
C PRO A 687 -7.90 -33.66 42.77
N ARG A 688 -6.80 -33.75 43.53
CA ARG A 688 -5.46 -33.39 43.05
C ARG A 688 -5.12 -34.24 41.82
N CYS A 689 -4.77 -33.57 40.72
CA CYS A 689 -4.34 -34.24 39.50
C CYS A 689 -3.06 -35.04 39.77
N LYS A 690 -2.99 -36.28 39.27
CA LYS A 690 -1.78 -37.12 39.38
C LYS A 690 -0.75 -36.81 38.28
N GLY A 691 -1.20 -36.28 37.14
CA GLY A 691 -0.36 -35.88 36.02
C GLY A 691 0.20 -34.47 36.16
N ASP A 692 0.68 -33.90 35.05
CA ASP A 692 1.26 -32.57 34.97
C ASP A 692 0.33 -31.60 34.22
N PHE A 693 -0.45 -30.85 35.00
CA PHE A 693 -1.46 -29.95 34.46
C PHE A 693 -0.85 -28.67 33.89
N VAL A 694 0.29 -28.22 34.42
CA VAL A 694 1.02 -27.05 33.90
C VAL A 694 1.65 -27.38 32.54
N LEU A 695 2.21 -28.58 32.36
CA LEU A 695 2.69 -29.04 31.04
C LEU A 695 1.53 -29.13 30.03
N ALA A 696 0.37 -29.65 30.45
CA ALA A 696 -0.81 -29.72 29.60
C ALA A 696 -1.27 -28.32 29.12
N GLN A 697 -1.30 -27.32 30.02
CA GLN A 697 -1.61 -25.94 29.66
C GLN A 697 -0.57 -25.34 28.68
N ALA A 698 0.71 -25.67 28.86
CA ALA A 698 1.75 -25.21 27.94
C ALA A 698 1.57 -25.79 26.52
N ILE A 699 1.19 -27.07 26.41
CA ILE A 699 0.87 -27.76 25.15
C ILE A 699 -0.35 -27.13 24.47
N ASP A 700 -1.40 -26.84 25.24
CA ASP A 700 -2.61 -26.18 24.71
C ASP A 700 -2.29 -24.80 24.13
N PHE A 701 -1.44 -24.02 24.82
CA PHE A 701 -0.99 -22.72 24.33
C PHE A 701 -0.20 -22.84 23.01
N ILE A 702 0.73 -23.79 22.92
CA ILE A 702 1.50 -24.01 21.68
C ILE A 702 0.54 -24.35 20.53
N ARG A 703 -0.39 -25.28 20.75
CA ARG A 703 -1.37 -25.70 19.74
C ARG A 703 -2.24 -24.53 19.25
N ASP A 704 -2.76 -23.72 20.17
CA ASP A 704 -3.61 -22.57 19.83
C ASP A 704 -2.81 -21.45 19.14
N GLY A 705 -1.61 -21.14 19.64
CA GLY A 705 -0.71 -20.16 19.05
C GLY A 705 -0.26 -20.54 17.63
N MET A 706 0.04 -21.82 17.39
CA MET A 706 0.37 -22.33 16.05
C MET A 706 -0.79 -22.13 15.07
N ASN A 707 -2.04 -22.39 15.48
CA ASN A 707 -3.18 -22.16 14.60
C ASN A 707 -3.37 -20.67 14.28
N SER A 708 -3.21 -19.78 15.28
CA SER A 708 -3.28 -18.33 15.10
C SER A 708 -2.21 -17.80 14.13
N ARG A 709 -0.96 -18.27 14.23
CA ARG A 709 0.10 -17.88 13.29
C ARG A 709 -0.11 -18.50 11.91
N LYS A 710 -0.53 -19.77 11.84
CA LYS A 710 -0.81 -20.47 10.58
C LYS A 710 -1.86 -19.73 9.73
N ILE A 711 -2.97 -19.28 10.33
CA ILE A 711 -3.98 -18.52 9.58
C ILE A 711 -3.45 -17.15 9.14
N ALA A 712 -2.65 -16.45 9.96
CA ALA A 712 -2.05 -15.17 9.59
C ALA A 712 -1.09 -15.30 8.40
N THR A 713 -0.21 -16.31 8.40
CA THR A 713 0.67 -16.61 7.27
C THR A 713 -0.13 -17.02 6.03
N ALA A 714 -1.15 -17.86 6.18
CA ALA A 714 -1.97 -18.33 5.06
C ALA A 714 -2.76 -17.20 4.39
N VAL A 715 -3.26 -16.23 5.16
CA VAL A 715 -3.86 -15.00 4.63
C VAL A 715 -2.85 -14.26 3.76
N ALA A 716 -1.68 -13.92 4.31
CA ALA A 716 -0.68 -13.12 3.61
C ALA A 716 -0.16 -13.82 2.33
N GLU A 717 0.01 -15.15 2.36
CA GLU A 717 0.40 -15.95 1.19
C GLU A 717 -0.73 -16.15 0.17
N GLY A 718 -1.99 -15.84 0.51
CA GLY A 718 -3.15 -16.06 -0.34
C GLY A 718 -3.65 -17.51 -0.40
N ASP A 719 -3.27 -18.37 0.55
CA ASP A 719 -3.74 -19.78 0.65
C ASP A 719 -5.08 -19.86 1.40
N VAL A 720 -6.16 -19.49 0.72
CA VAL A 720 -7.52 -19.52 1.25
C VAL A 720 -8.00 -20.92 1.64
N GLY A 721 -7.43 -21.97 1.03
CA GLY A 721 -7.71 -23.35 1.42
C GLY A 721 -7.19 -23.63 2.83
N ARG A 722 -5.99 -23.14 3.16
CA ARG A 722 -5.42 -23.25 4.50
C ARG A 722 -6.11 -22.34 5.52
N VAL A 723 -6.52 -21.14 5.11
CA VAL A 723 -7.40 -20.28 5.93
C VAL A 723 -8.64 -21.06 6.35
N TYR A 724 -9.28 -21.76 5.41
CA TYR A 724 -10.47 -22.56 5.70
C TYR A 724 -10.22 -23.72 6.67
N GLU A 725 -9.08 -24.41 6.58
CA GLU A 725 -8.71 -25.43 7.57
C GLU A 725 -8.57 -24.87 8.98
N CYS A 726 -7.95 -23.69 9.12
CA CYS A 726 -7.83 -23.01 10.40
C CYS A 726 -9.20 -22.60 10.97
N LEU A 727 -10.13 -22.12 10.13
CA LEU A 727 -11.49 -21.77 10.53
C LEU A 727 -12.28 -23.01 11.02
N LYS A 728 -12.12 -24.16 10.35
CA LYS A 728 -12.70 -25.44 10.81
C LYS A 728 -12.17 -25.85 12.18
N TYR A 729 -10.88 -25.64 12.46
CA TYR A 729 -10.32 -25.88 13.79
C TYR A 729 -10.89 -24.88 14.82
N MET A 730 -10.99 -23.60 14.45
CA MET A 730 -11.53 -22.54 15.31
C MET A 730 -12.99 -22.76 15.72
N LEU A 731 -13.81 -23.43 14.89
CA LEU A 731 -15.17 -23.83 15.28
C LEU A 731 -15.18 -24.54 16.64
N PHE A 732 -14.28 -25.50 16.83
CA PHE A 732 -14.22 -26.29 18.06
C PHE A 732 -13.67 -25.47 19.23
N THR A 733 -12.68 -24.60 19.02
CA THR A 733 -12.15 -23.75 20.10
C THR A 733 -13.15 -22.69 20.53
N PHE A 734 -13.94 -22.12 19.62
CA PHE A 734 -15.04 -21.22 19.96
C PHE A 734 -16.19 -21.95 20.66
N ALA A 735 -16.52 -23.18 20.25
CA ALA A 735 -17.54 -23.98 20.91
C ALA A 735 -17.24 -24.28 22.39
N GLY A 736 -15.95 -24.26 22.78
CA GLY A 736 -15.51 -24.46 24.16
C GLY A 736 -15.12 -23.19 24.91
N SER A 737 -15.30 -22.01 24.31
CA SER A 737 -15.00 -20.71 24.92
C SER A 737 -16.28 -19.92 25.24
N THR A 738 -16.13 -18.69 25.73
CA THR A 738 -17.21 -17.74 25.97
C THR A 738 -17.73 -17.05 24.70
N HIS A 739 -17.02 -17.18 23.57
CA HIS A 739 -17.39 -16.52 22.31
C HIS A 739 -18.40 -17.35 21.50
N THR A 740 -19.61 -17.50 22.04
CA THR A 740 -20.66 -18.37 21.50
C THR A 740 -21.24 -17.91 20.17
N ASN A 741 -21.17 -16.60 19.86
CA ASN A 741 -21.60 -16.03 18.58
C ASN A 741 -20.75 -16.56 17.41
N TYR A 742 -19.42 -16.50 17.53
CA TYR A 742 -18.51 -17.00 16.48
C TYR A 742 -18.57 -18.51 16.29
N LYS A 743 -18.92 -19.28 17.33
CA LYS A 743 -19.32 -20.70 17.16
C LYS A 743 -20.51 -20.81 16.21
N GLY A 744 -21.56 -20.01 16.40
CA GLY A 744 -22.75 -20.01 15.54
C GLY A 744 -22.44 -19.57 14.11
N TYR A 745 -21.59 -18.56 13.93
CA TYR A 745 -21.21 -18.05 12.61
C TYR A 745 -20.38 -19.06 11.82
N LEU A 746 -19.41 -19.72 12.47
CA LEU A 746 -18.62 -20.76 11.83
C LEU A 746 -19.43 -22.03 11.54
N LEU A 747 -20.39 -22.39 12.41
CA LEU A 747 -21.32 -23.49 12.11
C LEU A 747 -22.12 -23.21 10.84
N GLU A 748 -22.74 -22.03 10.72
CA GLU A 748 -23.47 -21.65 9.51
C GLU A 748 -22.54 -21.66 8.29
N THR A 749 -21.35 -21.06 8.42
CA THR A 749 -20.38 -20.97 7.32
C THR A 749 -19.94 -22.35 6.84
N ILE A 750 -19.58 -23.26 7.75
CA ILE A 750 -19.13 -24.61 7.39
C ILE A 750 -20.29 -25.44 6.82
N MET A 751 -21.50 -25.35 7.38
CA MET A 751 -22.69 -26.00 6.80
C MET A 751 -22.98 -25.47 5.39
N ASN A 752 -22.88 -24.15 5.21
CA ASN A 752 -23.11 -23.51 3.92
C ASN A 752 -22.13 -23.99 2.85
N LEU A 753 -20.84 -24.07 3.20
CA LEU A 753 -19.77 -24.47 2.28
C LEU A 753 -19.75 -25.97 2.01
N GLU A 754 -19.90 -26.82 3.03
CA GLU A 754 -19.73 -28.29 2.89
C GLU A 754 -21.02 -29.01 2.48
N LEU A 755 -22.20 -28.49 2.84
CA LEU A 755 -23.47 -29.18 2.64
C LEU A 755 -24.40 -28.50 1.62
N GLU A 756 -24.26 -27.19 1.44
CA GLU A 756 -25.26 -26.37 0.71
C GLU A 756 -24.66 -25.65 -0.51
N SER A 757 -23.39 -25.87 -0.82
CA SER A 757 -22.70 -25.26 -1.96
C SER A 757 -22.18 -26.33 -2.91
N SER A 758 -22.10 -26.00 -4.20
CA SER A 758 -21.34 -26.82 -5.14
C SER A 758 -19.84 -26.73 -4.84
N PRO A 759 -19.03 -27.73 -5.23
CA PRO A 759 -17.58 -27.65 -5.06
C PRO A 759 -16.98 -26.37 -5.66
N ASP A 760 -17.49 -25.96 -6.82
CA ASP A 760 -17.03 -24.75 -7.52
C ASP A 760 -17.48 -23.48 -6.79
N LEU A 761 -18.75 -23.40 -6.34
CA LEU A 761 -19.22 -22.26 -5.54
C LEU A 761 -18.43 -22.13 -4.23
N ARG A 762 -18.10 -23.26 -3.58
CA ARG A 762 -17.25 -23.27 -2.37
C ARG A 762 -15.88 -22.67 -2.66
N ILE A 763 -15.22 -23.09 -3.75
CA ILE A 763 -13.93 -22.52 -4.16
C ILE A 763 -14.07 -21.02 -4.41
N THR A 764 -15.09 -20.59 -5.14
CA THR A 764 -15.33 -19.17 -5.43
C THR A 764 -15.56 -18.35 -4.16
N LEU A 765 -16.35 -18.86 -3.22
CA LEU A 765 -16.55 -18.23 -1.92
C LEU A 765 -15.22 -18.08 -1.17
N LEU A 766 -14.40 -19.14 -1.10
CA LEU A 766 -13.11 -19.07 -0.42
C LEU A 766 -12.16 -18.03 -1.05
N VAL A 767 -12.12 -17.94 -2.39
CA VAL A 767 -11.29 -16.94 -3.09
C VAL A 767 -11.73 -15.50 -2.78
N CYS A 768 -13.02 -15.26 -2.54
CA CYS A 768 -13.55 -13.92 -2.21
C CYS A 768 -13.27 -13.45 -0.77
N LEU A 769 -12.61 -14.28 0.06
CA LEU A 769 -12.23 -13.89 1.43
C LEU A 769 -11.07 -12.90 1.47
N LEU A 770 -10.23 -12.87 0.43
CA LEU A 770 -8.99 -12.09 0.41
C LEU A 770 -8.95 -11.11 -0.77
N VAL A 771 -8.25 -10.01 -0.55
CA VAL A 771 -8.02 -8.92 -1.49
C VAL A 771 -6.52 -8.62 -1.53
N ASN A 772 -5.99 -8.22 -2.68
CA ASN A 772 -4.59 -7.80 -2.81
C ASN A 772 -4.53 -6.39 -3.40
N LEU A 773 -4.41 -5.38 -2.54
CA LEU A 773 -4.41 -3.98 -2.96
C LEU A 773 -3.12 -3.58 -3.70
N GLU A 774 -2.00 -4.22 -3.37
CA GLU A 774 -0.67 -3.92 -3.92
C GLU A 774 -0.37 -4.71 -5.21
N GLY A 775 -0.90 -5.92 -5.31
CA GLY A 775 -0.64 -6.89 -6.36
C GLY A 775 0.63 -7.73 -6.18
N GLY A 776 1.34 -7.59 -5.05
CA GLY A 776 2.56 -8.35 -4.75
C GLY A 776 2.29 -9.68 -4.05
N ALA A 777 3.25 -10.60 -4.14
CA ALA A 777 3.20 -11.87 -3.41
C ALA A 777 3.40 -11.62 -1.91
N GLY A 778 2.68 -12.35 -1.04
CA GLY A 778 2.78 -12.15 0.40
C GLY A 778 2.04 -10.92 0.94
N GLN A 779 1.22 -10.26 0.11
CA GLN A 779 0.53 -9.00 0.42
C GLN A 779 -1.00 -9.12 0.27
N PHE A 780 -1.54 -10.33 0.45
CA PHE A 780 -2.97 -10.52 0.53
C PHE A 780 -3.49 -10.12 1.91
N GLU A 781 -4.67 -9.50 1.92
CA GLU A 781 -5.34 -8.98 3.10
C GLU A 781 -6.78 -9.50 3.15
N GLU A 782 -7.36 -9.59 4.35
CA GLU A 782 -8.75 -9.99 4.52
C GLU A 782 -9.72 -8.92 4.01
N GLY A 783 -10.85 -9.35 3.44
CA GLY A 783 -11.85 -8.43 2.89
C GLY A 783 -12.39 -7.40 3.90
N ASP A 784 -12.73 -7.83 5.11
CA ASP A 784 -13.22 -6.92 6.17
C ASP A 784 -12.14 -5.98 6.69
N TYR A 785 -10.87 -6.39 6.74
CA TYR A 785 -9.76 -5.49 7.06
C TYR A 785 -9.63 -4.37 6.01
N VAL A 786 -9.82 -4.69 4.73
CA VAL A 786 -9.78 -3.68 3.64
C VAL A 786 -10.95 -2.69 3.75
N VAL A 787 -12.15 -3.15 4.14
CA VAL A 787 -13.28 -2.22 4.42
C VAL A 787 -12.94 -1.31 5.60
N GLU A 788 -12.48 -1.88 6.71
CA GLU A 788 -12.07 -1.15 7.91
C GLU A 788 -10.99 -0.10 7.61
N PHE A 789 -10.02 -0.42 6.75
CA PHE A 789 -9.02 0.54 6.28
C PHE A 789 -9.66 1.77 5.60
N PHE A 790 -10.60 1.57 4.68
CA PHE A 790 -11.30 2.70 4.03
C PHE A 790 -12.25 3.43 4.98
N ASN A 791 -12.86 2.72 5.95
CA ASN A 791 -13.72 3.30 6.98
C ASN A 791 -12.96 4.31 7.82
N ARG A 792 -11.77 3.95 8.30
CA ARG A 792 -10.93 4.85 9.10
C ARG A 792 -10.55 6.12 8.33
N LEU A 793 -10.20 6.00 7.05
CA LEU A 793 -9.93 7.18 6.21
C LEU A 793 -11.18 8.07 6.05
N LEU A 794 -12.36 7.47 5.94
CA LEU A 794 -13.64 8.17 5.86
C LEU A 794 -13.98 8.88 7.18
N GLU A 795 -13.82 8.19 8.30
CA GLU A 795 -14.07 8.68 9.66
C GLU A 795 -13.14 9.84 10.02
N ASP A 796 -11.86 9.74 9.68
CA ASP A 796 -10.89 10.82 9.87
C ASP A 796 -11.35 12.09 9.13
N ILE A 797 -11.71 11.99 7.85
CA ILE A 797 -12.17 13.15 7.06
C ILE A 797 -13.50 13.68 7.60
N SER A 798 -14.42 12.78 7.99
CA SER A 798 -15.73 13.14 8.53
C SER A 798 -15.62 13.87 9.87
N HIS A 799 -14.78 13.39 10.79
CA HIS A 799 -14.54 14.01 12.09
C HIS A 799 -14.00 15.45 11.97
N HIS A 800 -13.12 15.69 11.00
CA HIS A 800 -12.59 17.04 10.73
C HIS A 800 -13.65 18.03 10.23
N LYS A 801 -14.72 17.54 9.60
CA LYS A 801 -15.77 18.37 8.97
C LYS A 801 -17.10 18.36 9.70
N ASN A 802 -17.28 17.46 10.69
CA ASN A 802 -18.55 17.23 11.40
C ASN A 802 -19.71 16.98 10.43
N ALA A 803 -19.44 16.19 9.37
CA ALA A 803 -20.39 15.86 8.32
C ALA A 803 -21.03 14.48 8.59
N GLN A 804 -22.30 14.33 8.25
CA GLN A 804 -22.99 13.05 8.31
C GLN A 804 -22.54 12.15 7.14
N PHE A 805 -22.68 10.83 7.27
CA PHE A 805 -22.23 9.91 6.21
C PHE A 805 -23.08 9.98 4.94
N ASP A 806 -24.34 10.44 5.03
CA ASP A 806 -25.23 10.69 3.90
C ASP A 806 -25.10 12.11 3.31
N ASP A 807 -24.28 12.99 3.91
CA ASP A 807 -24.03 14.32 3.37
C ASP A 807 -23.39 14.24 1.98
N ASN A 808 -23.82 15.11 1.06
CA ASN A 808 -23.29 15.17 -0.31
C ASN A 808 -21.75 15.23 -0.36
N PHE A 809 -21.13 15.89 0.63
CA PHE A 809 -19.68 15.99 0.72
C PHE A 809 -19.01 14.64 0.98
N ILE A 810 -19.47 13.88 1.97
CA ILE A 810 -18.91 12.58 2.30
C ILE A 810 -19.29 11.56 1.22
N ARG A 811 -20.58 11.53 0.89
CA ARG A 811 -21.17 10.55 0.00
C ARG A 811 -20.70 10.68 -1.44
N ASN A 812 -20.75 11.87 -2.03
CA ASN A 812 -20.54 12.05 -3.48
C ASN A 812 -19.19 12.70 -3.84
N ILE A 813 -18.41 13.21 -2.88
CA ILE A 813 -17.13 13.88 -3.17
C ILE A 813 -15.93 13.10 -2.60
N VAL A 814 -16.02 12.59 -1.38
CA VAL A 814 -14.89 11.97 -0.68
C VAL A 814 -14.82 10.46 -0.90
N SER A 815 -15.89 9.74 -0.55
CA SER A 815 -15.88 8.27 -0.35
C SER A 815 -15.29 7.48 -1.52
N ARG A 816 -15.84 7.68 -2.72
CA ARG A 816 -15.44 6.96 -3.94
C ARG A 816 -14.02 7.29 -4.41
N ASN A 817 -13.44 8.37 -3.91
CA ASN A 817 -12.09 8.81 -4.23
C ASN A 817 -11.05 8.39 -3.17
N LEU A 818 -11.45 7.77 -2.05
CA LEU A 818 -10.54 7.46 -0.94
C LEU A 818 -9.32 6.66 -1.38
N ARG A 819 -9.54 5.62 -2.20
CA ARG A 819 -8.46 4.81 -2.77
C ARG A 819 -7.47 5.66 -3.57
N HIS A 820 -7.96 6.51 -4.46
CA HIS A 820 -7.11 7.33 -5.31
C HIS A 820 -6.38 8.41 -4.50
N ILE A 821 -7.02 9.00 -3.48
CA ILE A 821 -6.37 9.92 -2.55
C ILE A 821 -5.22 9.22 -1.83
N ALA A 822 -5.46 8.00 -1.35
CA ALA A 822 -4.47 7.21 -0.66
C ALA A 822 -3.30 6.89 -1.61
N GLU A 823 -3.56 6.30 -2.79
CA GLU A 823 -2.55 5.99 -3.81
C GLU A 823 -1.75 7.24 -4.20
N LEU A 824 -2.40 8.40 -4.30
CA LEU A 824 -1.77 9.68 -4.61
C LEU A 824 -0.77 10.13 -3.54
N LYS A 825 -1.12 10.03 -2.25
CA LYS A 825 -0.20 10.37 -1.14
C LYS A 825 1.10 9.56 -1.25
N ARG A 826 0.99 8.27 -1.57
CA ARG A 826 2.16 7.40 -1.76
C ARG A 826 2.96 7.73 -3.01
N ALA A 827 2.29 7.88 -4.15
CA ALA A 827 2.95 8.21 -5.42
C ALA A 827 3.76 9.52 -5.30
N TRP A 828 3.21 10.52 -4.60
CA TRP A 828 3.93 11.76 -4.32
C TRP A 828 5.21 11.53 -3.53
N ARG A 829 5.14 10.81 -2.40
CA ARG A 829 6.33 10.49 -1.60
C ARG A 829 7.40 9.76 -2.40
N THR A 830 7.02 8.74 -3.17
CA THR A 830 7.95 8.01 -4.02
C THR A 830 8.58 8.92 -5.08
N SER A 831 7.77 9.74 -5.75
CA SER A 831 8.22 10.61 -6.84
C SER A 831 9.20 11.72 -6.40
N THR A 832 9.06 12.22 -5.16
CA THR A 832 9.92 13.28 -4.63
C THR A 832 11.23 12.75 -4.03
N GLY A 833 11.50 11.45 -4.15
CA GLY A 833 12.63 10.81 -3.48
C GLY A 833 12.48 10.77 -1.96
N MET A 834 11.28 11.06 -1.46
CA MET A 834 10.85 10.77 -0.08
C MET A 834 10.38 9.32 0.06
N ALA A 835 10.71 8.46 -0.91
CA ALA A 835 10.53 7.03 -0.81
C ALA A 835 11.06 6.59 0.55
N ALA A 836 10.27 5.75 1.23
CA ALA A 836 10.45 5.42 2.62
C ALA A 836 11.94 5.23 2.97
N LYS A 837 12.43 5.96 4.00
CA LYS A 837 13.33 5.31 4.97
C LYS A 837 12.67 3.96 5.21
N SER A 838 13.35 2.85 4.92
CA SER A 838 12.73 1.51 4.85
C SER A 838 11.55 1.42 5.80
N HIS A 839 10.35 1.12 5.30
CA HIS A 839 9.17 0.89 6.16
C HIS A 839 9.51 -0.10 7.29
N VAL A 840 10.48 -0.97 7.02
CA VAL A 840 11.36 -1.60 8.00
C VAL A 840 12.21 -0.56 8.74
N HIS A 841 11.67 0.15 9.74
CA HIS A 841 12.51 0.27 10.92
C HIS A 841 12.74 -1.16 11.34
N SER A 842 14.00 -1.60 11.40
CA SER A 842 14.29 -2.90 11.98
C SER A 842 13.66 -2.88 13.36
N ASP A 843 12.57 -3.62 13.54
CA ASP A 843 11.91 -3.75 14.84
C ASP A 843 12.98 -3.97 15.89
N PRO A 844 12.88 -3.33 17.06
CA PRO A 844 13.82 -3.60 18.14
C PRO A 844 13.89 -5.12 18.31
N HIS A 845 15.11 -5.66 18.20
CA HIS A 845 15.26 -7.10 18.12
C HIS A 845 14.65 -7.75 19.38
N THR A 846 13.87 -8.83 19.23
CA THR A 846 13.22 -9.50 20.36
C THR A 846 14.15 -10.43 21.14
N LYS A 847 15.47 -10.34 20.91
CA LYS A 847 16.48 -11.21 21.51
C LYS A 847 16.55 -11.11 23.05
N PRO A 848 16.47 -9.92 23.69
CA PRO A 848 16.49 -9.80 25.14
C PRO A 848 15.30 -10.52 25.77
N GLU A 849 14.10 -10.30 25.25
CA GLU A 849 12.86 -10.93 25.69
C GLU A 849 12.95 -12.45 25.51
N MET A 850 13.44 -12.91 24.36
CA MET A 850 13.67 -14.32 24.06
C MET A 850 14.61 -14.97 25.08
N GLN A 851 15.74 -14.34 25.41
CA GLN A 851 16.69 -14.85 26.41
C GLN A 851 16.08 -14.93 27.82
N ILE A 852 15.29 -13.92 28.21
CA ILE A 852 14.58 -13.91 29.49
C ILE A 852 13.58 -15.07 29.55
N LEU A 853 12.79 -15.28 28.50
CA LEU A 853 11.78 -16.34 28.43
C LEU A 853 12.41 -17.74 28.42
N LEU A 854 13.47 -17.96 27.64
CA LEU A 854 14.18 -19.25 27.62
C LEU A 854 14.78 -19.58 28.99
N LYS A 855 15.44 -18.61 29.63
CA LYS A 855 15.95 -18.77 31.00
C LYS A 855 14.83 -19.10 31.98
N LEU A 856 13.68 -18.44 31.84
CA LEU A 856 12.51 -18.66 32.68
C LEU A 856 11.97 -20.08 32.52
N TYR A 857 11.70 -20.53 31.30
CA TYR A 857 11.10 -21.84 31.02
C TYR A 857 12.02 -22.99 31.45
N ARG A 858 13.32 -22.84 31.25
CA ARG A 858 14.32 -23.76 31.79
C ARG A 858 14.32 -23.81 33.31
N THR A 859 14.31 -22.64 33.97
CA THR A 859 14.32 -22.54 35.44
C THR A 859 13.09 -23.21 36.06
N GLU A 860 11.92 -22.94 35.47
CA GLU A 860 10.64 -23.49 35.93
C GLU A 860 10.40 -24.94 35.45
N GLN A 861 11.29 -25.44 34.57
CA GLN A 861 11.18 -26.71 33.89
C GLN A 861 9.80 -26.87 33.24
N LEU A 862 9.36 -25.83 32.50
CA LEU A 862 8.00 -25.73 31.97
C LEU A 862 7.65 -26.93 31.08
N HIS A 863 8.51 -27.26 30.12
CA HIS A 863 8.28 -28.32 29.13
C HIS A 863 8.88 -29.68 29.53
N SER A 864 9.27 -29.84 30.81
CA SER A 864 9.67 -31.12 31.40
C SER A 864 8.53 -31.68 32.25
N ARG A 865 8.42 -33.01 32.32
CA ARG A 865 7.32 -33.67 33.02
C ARG A 865 7.55 -33.72 34.53
N ARG A 866 6.69 -33.06 35.30
CA ARG A 866 6.70 -33.03 36.77
C ARG A 866 5.36 -33.57 37.30
N LEU A 867 5.36 -34.81 37.78
CA LEU A 867 4.15 -35.49 38.24
C LEU A 867 3.49 -34.76 39.41
N GLY A 868 2.16 -34.62 39.36
CA GLY A 868 1.36 -33.90 40.34
C GLY A 868 1.49 -32.38 40.28
N ARG A 869 2.14 -31.82 39.24
CA ARG A 869 2.29 -30.37 39.08
C ARG A 869 0.96 -29.74 38.68
N GLN A 870 0.39 -29.00 39.62
CA GLN A 870 -0.84 -28.24 39.45
C GLN A 870 -0.73 -26.94 40.27
N ILE A 871 -0.78 -25.79 39.60
CA ILE A 871 -0.70 -24.45 40.22
C ILE A 871 -2.08 -23.80 40.25
N ASP A 872 -2.85 -23.97 39.18
CA ASP A 872 -4.25 -23.56 39.10
C ASP A 872 -5.13 -24.70 38.57
N ASP A 873 -6.43 -24.47 38.62
CA ASP A 873 -7.51 -25.37 38.22
C ASP A 873 -8.12 -25.00 36.86
N ARG A 874 -7.46 -24.12 36.10
CA ARG A 874 -7.97 -23.64 34.81
C ARG A 874 -7.75 -24.69 33.73
N ASP A 875 -8.85 -25.20 33.18
CA ASP A 875 -8.78 -26.02 31.98
C ASP A 875 -8.65 -25.11 30.74
N THR A 876 -7.58 -25.27 29.98
CA THR A 876 -7.23 -24.44 28.82
C THR A 876 -7.63 -25.05 27.48
N ASP A 877 -8.14 -26.29 27.45
CA ASP A 877 -8.47 -26.96 26.18
C ASP A 877 -9.89 -26.67 25.75
N ASN A 878 -10.05 -25.51 25.15
CA ASN A 878 -11.32 -25.12 24.55
C ASN A 878 -11.71 -26.05 23.39
N PHE A 879 -10.76 -26.70 22.70
CA PHE A 879 -11.08 -27.63 21.63
C PHE A 879 -11.86 -28.84 22.17
N ALA A 880 -11.33 -29.55 23.17
CA ALA A 880 -12.00 -30.70 23.76
C ALA A 880 -13.32 -30.32 24.45
N LYS A 881 -13.35 -29.16 25.14
CA LYS A 881 -14.60 -28.63 25.69
C LYS A 881 -15.63 -28.36 24.61
N GLY A 882 -15.22 -27.78 23.48
CA GLY A 882 -16.13 -27.49 22.38
C GLY A 882 -16.69 -28.73 21.73
N VAL A 883 -15.85 -29.75 21.53
CA VAL A 883 -16.28 -31.08 21.06
C VAL A 883 -17.32 -31.68 22.01
N LYS A 884 -17.06 -31.62 23.32
CA LYS A 884 -18.00 -32.08 24.34
C LYS A 884 -19.31 -31.30 24.28
N ASN A 885 -19.25 -29.98 24.27
CA ASN A 885 -20.43 -29.09 24.21
C ASN A 885 -21.28 -29.35 22.95
N LEU A 886 -20.65 -29.61 21.80
CA LEU A 886 -21.35 -29.94 20.56
C LEU A 886 -22.03 -31.32 20.65
N ARG A 887 -21.38 -32.31 21.27
CA ARG A 887 -21.94 -33.66 21.50
C ARG A 887 -23.06 -33.67 22.53
N GLU A 888 -22.98 -32.83 23.56
CA GLU A 888 -24.00 -32.70 24.62
C GLU A 888 -25.23 -31.88 24.20
N GLY A 889 -25.51 -31.80 22.89
CA GLY A 889 -26.69 -31.19 22.32
C GLY A 889 -26.48 -29.79 21.75
N GLY A 890 -25.29 -29.20 21.86
CA GLY A 890 -24.99 -27.88 21.27
C GLY A 890 -25.20 -27.84 19.76
N LEU A 891 -24.80 -28.91 19.04
CA LEU A 891 -25.05 -29.03 17.60
C LEU A 891 -26.53 -29.24 17.28
N GLN A 892 -27.20 -30.14 18.01
CA GLN A 892 -28.62 -30.44 17.77
C GLN A 892 -29.50 -29.22 17.97
N LYS A 893 -29.29 -28.46 19.06
CA LYS A 893 -30.00 -27.20 19.31
C LYS A 893 -29.85 -26.20 18.16
N TYR A 894 -28.65 -26.11 17.59
CA TYR A 894 -28.38 -25.23 16.46
C TYR A 894 -29.11 -25.70 15.18
N ILE A 895 -29.05 -26.99 14.87
CA ILE A 895 -29.77 -27.59 13.75
C ILE A 895 -31.27 -27.35 13.89
N ASP A 896 -31.86 -27.63 15.06
CA ASP A 896 -33.29 -27.43 15.31
C ASP A 896 -33.71 -25.96 15.18
N LYS A 897 -32.88 -25.02 15.66
CA LYS A 897 -33.10 -23.57 15.48
C LYS A 897 -33.06 -23.21 14.00
N SER A 898 -32.03 -23.64 13.28
CA SER A 898 -31.84 -23.35 11.86
C SER A 898 -32.97 -23.92 10.98
N LEU A 899 -33.36 -25.17 11.21
CA LEU A 899 -34.46 -25.81 10.49
C LEU A 899 -35.79 -25.12 10.75
N ARG A 900 -36.10 -24.76 12.02
CA ARG A 900 -37.32 -24.00 12.34
C ARG A 900 -37.36 -22.68 11.62
N THR A 901 -36.26 -21.93 11.59
CA THR A 901 -36.18 -20.66 10.88
C THR A 901 -36.45 -20.82 9.39
N ARG A 902 -35.92 -21.87 8.75
CA ARG A 902 -36.07 -22.13 7.30
C ARG A 902 -37.41 -22.79 6.91
N GLN A 903 -38.02 -23.58 7.80
CA GLN A 903 -39.29 -24.27 7.53
C GLN A 903 -40.52 -23.36 7.63
N ARG A 904 -40.39 -22.16 8.23
CA ARG A 904 -41.47 -21.16 8.27
C ARG A 904 -42.03 -20.81 6.87
N SER A 905 -41.21 -20.85 5.82
CA SER A 905 -41.62 -20.62 4.43
C SER A 905 -42.41 -21.78 3.80
N ARG A 906 -42.22 -23.04 4.24
CA ARG A 906 -42.81 -24.23 3.59
C ARG A 906 -44.26 -24.53 3.98
N THR A 907 -44.75 -24.03 5.12
CA THR A 907 -46.07 -24.40 5.66
C THR A 907 -47.24 -23.52 5.17
N THR A 908 -47.01 -22.61 4.23
CA THR A 908 -48.04 -21.70 3.67
C THR A 908 -48.88 -22.34 2.55
N THR A 909 -49.25 -23.61 2.68
CA THR A 909 -50.43 -24.15 2.00
C THR A 909 -51.56 -24.17 3.01
N VAL A 910 -52.42 -23.17 2.95
CA VAL A 910 -53.61 -23.00 3.79
C VAL A 910 -54.46 -24.28 3.78
N PRO A 911 -54.69 -24.96 4.92
CA PRO A 911 -55.87 -25.79 5.09
C PRO A 911 -56.94 -24.90 5.74
N THR A 912 -57.94 -24.57 4.94
CA THR A 912 -59.19 -23.97 5.39
C THR A 912 -59.81 -24.83 6.50
N THR A 913 -60.28 -24.16 7.55
CA THR A 913 -61.21 -24.66 8.57
C THR A 913 -60.76 -25.84 9.44
N THR A 914 -60.38 -25.56 10.69
CA THR A 914 -61.18 -26.01 11.84
C THR A 914 -60.88 -25.21 13.11
N ARG A 915 -61.95 -25.02 13.88
CA ARG A 915 -62.14 -24.22 15.09
C ARG A 915 -61.03 -24.30 16.13
N ILE A 916 -60.72 -23.12 16.69
CA ILE A 916 -60.14 -22.90 18.02
C ILE A 916 -61.09 -23.47 19.08
N PRO A 917 -60.59 -24.30 20.00
CA PRO A 917 -60.88 -24.02 21.41
C PRO A 917 -59.68 -24.27 22.33
N GLY A 918 -59.50 -23.35 23.29
CA GLY A 918 -58.93 -23.69 24.59
C GLY A 918 -57.51 -23.19 24.83
N ASP A 919 -57.44 -21.92 25.19
CA ASP A 919 -56.55 -21.35 26.21
C ASP A 919 -55.94 -22.40 27.17
N SER A 920 -54.66 -22.70 26.98
CA SER A 920 -53.75 -23.12 28.03
C SER A 920 -52.39 -22.51 27.74
N SER A 921 -52.14 -21.42 28.44
CA SER A 921 -50.84 -20.81 28.70
C SER A 921 -49.74 -21.86 28.86
N ASP A 922 -48.86 -21.95 27.87
CA ASP A 922 -47.46 -22.33 28.02
C ASP A 922 -46.66 -21.36 27.14
N ASP A 923 -46.67 -20.10 27.60
CA ASP A 923 -45.74 -19.05 27.20
C ASP A 923 -44.33 -19.42 27.70
N ASP A 924 -43.65 -20.32 26.98
CA ASP A 924 -42.21 -20.58 27.11
C ASP A 924 -41.51 -20.39 25.74
N ALA A 925 -42.02 -19.48 24.92
CA ALA A 925 -41.21 -18.80 23.92
C ALA A 925 -40.61 -17.58 24.62
N GLU A 926 -39.53 -17.80 25.38
CA GLU A 926 -38.60 -16.71 25.63
C GLU A 926 -38.17 -16.20 24.25
N ASP A 927 -38.72 -15.05 23.87
CA ASP A 927 -38.18 -14.16 22.86
C ASP A 927 -36.77 -13.77 23.32
N GLU A 928 -35.82 -14.69 23.14
CA GLU A 928 -34.45 -14.32 22.85
C GLU A 928 -34.49 -13.62 21.48
N HIS A 929 -34.88 -12.34 21.50
CA HIS A 929 -34.06 -11.31 20.86
C HIS A 929 -32.59 -11.70 21.05
N PRO A 930 -31.66 -11.47 20.10
CA PRO A 930 -30.24 -11.61 20.39
C PRO A 930 -30.03 -10.94 21.73
N SER A 931 -29.80 -11.74 22.76
CA SER A 931 -30.01 -11.26 24.11
C SER A 931 -29.02 -10.14 24.29
N ASP A 932 -29.47 -9.06 24.93
CA ASP A 932 -28.63 -8.15 25.69
C ASP A 932 -27.91 -8.90 26.84
N GLU A 933 -27.50 -10.17 26.65
CA GLU A 933 -26.27 -10.68 27.24
C GLU A 933 -25.13 -9.97 26.53
N SER A 934 -25.00 -8.70 26.91
CA SER A 934 -23.83 -7.87 26.74
C SER A 934 -22.58 -8.68 27.15
N ASP A 935 -21.89 -9.26 26.16
CA ASP A 935 -20.55 -8.73 25.98
C ASP A 935 -20.77 -7.23 25.82
N ASP A 936 -20.38 -6.49 26.84
CA ASP A 936 -20.53 -5.06 27.02
C ASP A 936 -19.86 -4.31 25.85
N ASP A 937 -20.54 -4.36 24.71
CA ASP A 937 -20.50 -3.45 23.58
C ASP A 937 -21.56 -2.37 23.82
N SER A 938 -21.71 -1.94 25.08
CA SER A 938 -22.22 -0.62 25.38
C SER A 938 -21.42 0.40 24.58
N GLU A 939 -22.13 1.41 24.08
CA GLU A 939 -21.62 2.51 23.26
C GLU A 939 -20.20 2.96 23.65
N PRO A 940 -19.35 3.31 22.65
CA PRO A 940 -18.03 3.87 22.88
C PRO A 940 -18.06 5.07 23.84
N GLU A 941 -17.64 4.88 25.09
CA GLU A 941 -17.22 5.99 25.95
C GLU A 941 -16.08 6.77 25.25
N PRO A 942 -15.94 8.08 25.45
CA PRO A 942 -14.94 8.89 24.76
C PRO A 942 -13.50 8.44 25.10
N GLY A 943 -12.95 7.56 24.27
CA GLY A 943 -11.63 6.94 24.47
C GLY A 943 -11.53 5.49 24.00
N GLU A 944 -12.43 5.05 23.11
CA GLU A 944 -12.49 3.66 22.68
C GLU A 944 -11.20 3.14 22.04
N PHE A 945 -10.94 1.88 22.32
CA PHE A 945 -9.73 1.15 21.99
C PHE A 945 -9.82 0.66 20.53
N TYR A 946 -9.41 1.51 19.59
CA TYR A 946 -9.23 1.10 18.20
C TYR A 946 -8.03 0.15 18.11
N ALA A 947 -8.17 -0.97 17.40
CA ALA A 947 -7.01 -1.80 17.06
C ALA A 947 -5.94 -0.91 16.40
N THR A 948 -4.69 -1.02 16.85
CA THR A 948 -3.57 -0.27 16.31
C THR A 948 -3.50 -0.44 14.80
N ARG A 949 -3.18 0.63 14.04
CA ARG A 949 -3.00 0.51 12.58
C ARG A 949 -1.81 -0.41 12.34
N GLY A 950 -1.99 -1.44 11.53
CA GLY A 950 -0.88 -2.31 11.16
C GLY A 950 -1.23 -3.15 9.96
N SER A 951 -0.25 -3.85 9.41
CA SER A 951 -0.40 -4.80 8.31
C SER A 951 0.34 -6.10 8.63
N MET A 952 -0.14 -7.21 8.08
CA MET A 952 0.59 -8.48 8.11
C MET A 952 0.98 -8.85 6.69
N ALA A 953 2.26 -9.00 6.42
CA ALA A 953 2.77 -9.38 5.11
C ALA A 953 3.81 -10.49 5.23
N VAL A 954 3.92 -11.33 4.21
CA VAL A 954 4.98 -12.33 4.11
C VAL A 954 6.08 -11.81 3.19
N VAL A 955 7.19 -11.39 3.78
CA VAL A 955 8.37 -10.88 3.05
C VAL A 955 9.48 -11.91 3.16
N ASP A 956 10.03 -12.31 2.01
CA ASP A 956 11.02 -13.39 1.91
C ASP A 956 10.56 -14.71 2.59
N GLY A 957 9.26 -14.93 2.73
CA GLY A 957 8.68 -16.10 3.40
C GLY A 957 8.66 -16.03 4.93
N GLU A 958 8.85 -14.85 5.52
CA GLU A 958 8.66 -14.60 6.96
C GLU A 958 7.45 -13.68 7.16
N LEU A 959 6.59 -14.03 8.13
CA LEU A 959 5.47 -13.19 8.52
C LEU A 959 6.00 -11.96 9.27
N ILE A 960 5.81 -10.79 8.68
CA ILE A 960 6.12 -9.48 9.24
C ILE A 960 4.81 -8.81 9.64
N MET A 961 4.78 -8.25 10.85
CA MET A 961 3.69 -7.44 11.36
C MET A 961 4.21 -6.01 11.50
N ASP A 962 3.80 -5.10 10.62
CA ASP A 962 4.18 -3.69 10.70
C ASP A 962 3.07 -2.93 11.44
N GLU A 963 3.39 -2.27 12.55
CA GLU A 963 2.47 -1.41 13.31
C GLU A 963 2.34 0.01 12.70
N ARG A 964 2.89 0.23 11.50
CA ARG A 964 2.69 1.47 10.76
C ARG A 964 1.76 1.27 9.58
N ASP A 965 0.88 2.26 9.50
CA ASP A 965 -0.12 2.41 8.47
C ASP A 965 0.50 2.27 7.07
N MET A 966 -0.15 1.48 6.21
CA MET A 966 0.16 1.35 4.79
C MET A 966 0.26 2.72 4.10
N MET A 967 -0.42 3.75 4.66
CA MET A 967 -0.61 5.04 3.99
C MET A 967 -0.33 6.30 4.85
N GLU A 968 -0.02 6.16 6.14
CA GLU A 968 0.46 7.26 6.98
C GLU A 968 1.89 7.01 7.44
N GLY A 969 2.81 7.73 6.82
CA GLY A 969 4.10 8.00 7.47
C GLY A 969 3.89 9.14 8.45
N PRO A 970 4.59 9.16 9.58
CA PRO A 970 4.30 10.05 10.70
C PRO A 970 4.25 11.52 10.27
N VAL A 971 3.12 12.19 10.57
CA VAL A 971 3.04 13.66 10.56
C VAL A 971 3.95 14.25 11.65
N GLU A 972 4.26 13.45 12.69
CA GLU A 972 5.05 13.87 13.85
C GLU A 972 6.57 13.96 13.61
N GLU A 973 7.14 13.37 12.55
CA GLU A 973 8.58 13.54 12.22
C GLU A 973 8.91 14.89 11.56
N ILE A 974 7.93 15.77 11.31
CA ILE A 974 8.19 17.13 10.81
C ILE A 974 8.80 18.03 11.90
N PHE A 975 8.69 17.65 13.18
CA PHE A 975 9.30 18.37 14.31
C PHE A 975 10.31 17.49 15.08
N GLY A 976 11.08 16.67 14.35
CA GLY A 976 12.32 16.10 14.90
C GLY A 976 13.34 17.19 15.21
N ASP A 977 14.01 17.04 16.34
CA ASP A 977 14.99 17.94 16.97
C ASP A 977 15.78 18.83 15.99
N PRO A 978 15.72 20.18 16.09
CA PRO A 978 16.54 21.09 15.28
C PRO A 978 18.05 20.95 15.56
N ASP A 979 18.44 20.27 16.65
CA ASP A 979 19.80 20.33 17.19
C ASP A 979 20.76 19.24 16.65
N SER A 980 20.50 18.69 15.47
CA SER A 980 21.55 17.98 14.68
C SER A 980 21.90 18.75 13.41
N GLU A 981 22.22 20.03 13.60
CA GLU A 981 23.02 20.81 12.65
C GLU A 981 24.44 20.21 12.64
N ASP A 982 24.76 19.43 11.61
CA ASP A 982 26.15 19.34 11.16
C ASP A 982 26.50 20.72 10.58
N ASP A 983 27.22 21.50 11.38
CA ASP A 983 27.86 22.77 11.06
C ASP A 983 28.67 22.66 9.75
N ASP A 984 28.06 22.97 8.61
CA ASP A 984 28.77 23.54 7.46
C ASP A 984 28.91 25.05 7.71
N ALA A 985 29.72 25.40 8.70
CA ALA A 985 30.05 26.78 9.05
C ALA A 985 30.72 27.48 7.86
N ASP A 986 29.98 28.41 7.27
CA ASP A 986 30.52 29.56 6.54
C ASP A 986 31.49 30.30 7.49
N SER A 987 32.80 30.18 7.22
CA SER A 987 33.80 31.10 7.75
C SER A 987 34.56 31.72 6.59
N ASP A 988 33.99 32.83 6.10
CA ASP A 988 34.77 33.89 5.47
C ASP A 988 35.71 34.48 6.52
N ALA A 989 37.00 34.18 6.42
CA ALA A 989 38.05 34.92 7.08
C ALA A 989 38.94 35.55 6.01
N GLU A 990 38.56 36.77 5.62
CA GLU A 990 39.45 37.70 4.91
C GLU A 990 40.69 37.99 5.77
N ALA A 991 41.85 37.84 5.14
CA ALA A 991 43.11 38.30 5.66
C ALA A 991 43.18 39.84 5.58
N THR A 992 43.35 40.50 6.72
CA THR A 992 43.92 41.85 6.79
C THR A 992 44.91 41.97 7.93
N SER A 993 46.20 41.89 7.58
CA SER A 993 47.26 42.87 7.90
C SER A 993 47.06 43.73 9.17
N GLN A 994 47.71 43.38 10.28
CA GLN A 994 48.89 44.06 10.87
C GLN A 994 49.28 43.41 12.19
#